data_AF-A0A1I2IRZ2-F1
#
_entry.id   AF-A0A1I2IRZ2-F1
#
_cell.length_a   1.000
_cell.length_b   1.000
_cell.length_c   1.000
_cell.angle_alpha   90.00
_cell.angle_beta   90.00
_cell.angle_gamma   90.00
#
_symmetry.space_group_name_H-M   'P 1'
#
loop_
_entity.id
_entity.type
_entity.pdbx_description
1 polymer ?
#
loop_
_entity_poly.entity_id
_entity_poly.type
_entity_poly.pdbx_seq_one_letter_code
_entity_poly.pdbx_strand_id
1 'polypeptide(L)'
;MSSKKKRIAKGLGASALAVATLASGLSFGATGATAAATSASTINATFDPNDLESNMWGKMYGVFPTFNTNKETEPSSFRRGHVGGTWTAVGVKWSTAGHFTSTAAEAEEAAGLISLPEVGKWQRLMVRADLNHMPSCLRYANPGGGLMVSTATLGNISCRAGDENQLFTRTADGKIVPYLKQTEWIDGAANYWNLPRDSTNFNFHVGKGDPLNLPWDGKPIGDQTELAGSVEFAAGVDARAVVKGSTEASGRVEVRRGETVIASGDANADGDYSIAIPAPDKAGDDELTVALVENNEDKKTIKVTAAYGAGVAITAPGNNENVSGQYEIRGNAQNGSNVTVRLNNGAERAVEVNGNGQWSTDVTLPMGETTITATQKSKGANTTTSKVTVNPGESSVPAPEAQVVFNQDVTQRATITGSAQNGASIEILDSNNTVVGRPQVVNGQFSQTITAPGAGVHEYTVTQTVDGDTSEATKVAADFGAAVALTSPEGQVAPGMVEVTGTTQAGAKVTVEAAGKTADATVTGTTWSASIEIAPSTTPVQITATQTSKGALTTKADTTVTTDGPQELLPVTITGPGTYTNGQNARVHGKASPFAEITLEAQWGPLTQKGRADVNGDWEIWRGFGPDVAYTLTATQNLTDGQSSKSATHELRPEGTDPSAGVEITGPADGRFDPTRGNRITGTAAPNATISLRAPWGELVSGIKANGSGQWEVSRGFGNMVYFLTAEQTRTDNSKSVSPEFVLKPIASQTSPVAITGPRAGYEYPGATTVTGIASPGASVTISSQWDELRTVTADEDGNWSFNRGFGPDTQYKLKAVQTRIDDSTTESPVFDMNRKTNN
;
A
#
# COMPACT_ATOMS: atom_id res chain seq x y z
N MET A 1 28.76 20.14 -43.55
CA MET A 1 27.86 19.72 -44.66
C MET A 1 26.43 19.80 -44.11
N SER A 2 25.52 20.61 -44.67
CA SER A 2 24.60 20.25 -45.76
C SER A 2 23.74 19.01 -45.45
N SER A 3 22.40 19.01 -45.56
CA SER A 3 21.58 19.81 -46.49
C SER A 3 20.09 20.06 -46.11
N LYS A 4 19.50 21.04 -46.80
CA LYS A 4 18.07 21.18 -47.21
C LYS A 4 16.96 21.47 -46.17
N LYS A 5 16.47 22.72 -46.23
CA LYS A 5 15.07 23.09 -46.00
C LYS A 5 14.19 22.61 -47.17
N LYS A 6 12.88 22.36 -46.93
CA LYS A 6 11.80 22.68 -47.91
C LYS A 6 10.44 22.86 -47.23
N ARG A 7 9.60 23.75 -47.75
CA ARG A 7 8.18 23.94 -47.38
C ARG A 7 7.29 23.44 -48.53
N ILE A 8 6.17 22.79 -48.20
CA ILE A 8 4.92 22.67 -48.99
C ILE A 8 3.77 22.87 -47.96
N ALA A 9 2.57 23.29 -48.36
CA ALA A 9 1.52 23.71 -47.41
C ALA A 9 0.07 23.61 -47.93
N LYS A 10 -0.86 23.62 -46.96
CA LYS A 10 -2.32 23.88 -47.02
C LYS A 10 -3.30 22.75 -47.43
N GLY A 11 -4.22 22.49 -46.50
CA GLY A 11 -5.65 22.18 -46.66
C GLY A 11 -6.30 22.29 -45.27
N LEU A 12 -7.05 23.35 -44.92
CA LEU A 12 -8.45 23.69 -45.25
C LEU A 12 -9.51 22.84 -44.53
N GLY A 13 -10.45 23.50 -43.84
CA GLY A 13 -11.39 22.91 -42.87
C GLY A 13 -11.31 23.62 -41.51
N ALA A 14 -11.60 24.91 -41.35
CA ALA A 14 -12.87 25.62 -41.58
C ALA A 14 -13.94 25.36 -40.50
N SER A 15 -13.97 26.23 -39.47
CA SER A 15 -15.16 26.97 -39.03
C SER A 15 -14.80 27.87 -37.84
N ALA A 16 -15.45 29.03 -37.75
CA ALA A 16 -15.33 29.95 -36.62
C ALA A 16 -16.72 30.38 -36.15
N LEU A 17 -16.88 30.57 -34.84
CA LEU A 17 -17.72 31.65 -34.33
C LEU A 17 -17.14 32.11 -32.98
N ALA A 18 -17.41 33.36 -32.61
CA ALA A 18 -16.76 34.03 -31.50
C ALA A 18 -17.67 34.13 -30.26
N VAL A 19 -17.04 34.13 -29.08
CA VAL A 19 -17.45 35.03 -27.99
C VAL A 19 -16.20 35.68 -27.40
N ALA A 20 -16.13 36.99 -27.50
CA ALA A 20 -15.27 37.90 -26.76
C ALA A 20 -16.03 39.24 -26.73
N THR A 21 -15.93 40.13 -25.74
CA THR A 21 -14.92 40.29 -24.67
C THR A 21 -15.59 40.99 -23.46
N LEU A 22 -14.79 41.29 -22.43
CA LEU A 22 -14.94 42.33 -21.40
C LEU A 22 -15.41 41.86 -20.00
N ALA A 23 -14.96 42.48 -18.90
CA ALA A 23 -13.66 43.12 -18.59
C ALA A 23 -13.63 43.49 -17.10
N SER A 24 -12.45 43.43 -16.47
CA SER A 24 -12.09 44.35 -15.39
C SER A 24 -10.75 45.00 -15.76
N GLY A 25 -10.61 46.30 -15.53
CA GLY A 25 -9.46 47.07 -15.98
C GLY A 25 -8.84 47.89 -14.84
N LEU A 26 -7.61 48.32 -15.05
CA LEU A 26 -6.92 49.32 -14.22
C LEU A 26 -6.29 50.40 -15.11
N SER A 27 -6.09 51.58 -14.52
CA SER A 27 -5.95 52.86 -15.21
C SER A 27 -4.51 53.31 -15.46
N PHE A 28 -4.30 54.19 -16.45
CA PHE A 28 -3.90 55.61 -16.26
C PHE A 28 -3.47 56.28 -17.58
N GLY A 29 -3.75 57.58 -17.73
CA GLY A 29 -3.37 58.39 -18.90
C GLY A 29 -4.36 59.55 -19.10
N ALA A 30 -3.88 60.77 -19.40
CA ALA A 30 -4.71 61.99 -19.33
C ALA A 30 -4.42 63.01 -20.46
N THR A 31 -5.35 63.96 -20.62
CA THR A 31 -5.35 65.12 -21.56
C THR A 31 -5.53 64.78 -23.05
N GLY A 32 -6.26 65.56 -23.87
CA GLY A 32 -7.16 66.68 -23.56
C GLY A 32 -7.38 67.61 -24.76
N ALA A 33 -8.64 67.98 -25.08
CA ALA A 33 -8.98 68.97 -26.11
C ALA A 33 -10.41 69.54 -25.95
N THR A 34 -10.67 70.72 -26.50
CA THR A 34 -11.94 71.49 -26.40
C THR A 34 -12.64 71.66 -27.75
N ALA A 35 -13.98 71.58 -27.78
CA ALA A 35 -14.86 72.15 -28.81
C ALA A 35 -16.28 72.37 -28.23
N ALA A 36 -17.14 73.15 -28.89
CA ALA A 36 -18.42 73.59 -28.30
C ALA A 36 -19.59 73.80 -29.29
N ALA A 37 -20.80 73.79 -28.70
CA ALA A 37 -22.02 74.52 -29.08
C ALA A 37 -22.98 73.99 -30.18
N THR A 38 -24.27 74.31 -29.98
CA THR A 38 -25.43 74.28 -30.91
C THR A 38 -25.93 72.88 -31.37
N SER A 39 -27.22 72.63 -31.66
CA SER A 39 -28.45 73.46 -31.75
C SER A 39 -29.69 72.70 -31.23
N ALA A 40 -30.83 73.39 -31.03
CA ALA A 40 -32.15 72.77 -30.82
C ALA A 40 -33.05 72.83 -32.07
N SER A 41 -34.13 72.04 -32.15
CA SER A 41 -35.19 72.24 -33.15
C SER A 41 -36.56 71.63 -32.78
N THR A 42 -37.61 72.24 -33.35
CA THR A 42 -39.06 71.99 -33.21
C THR A 42 -39.75 72.85 -34.30
N ILE A 43 -41.00 72.69 -34.72
CA ILE A 43 -42.14 71.83 -34.31
C ILE A 43 -42.68 71.13 -35.60
N ASN A 44 -43.89 70.55 -35.60
CA ASN A 44 -44.98 70.96 -36.52
C ASN A 44 -46.30 70.19 -36.31
N ALA A 45 -47.42 70.83 -36.68
CA ALA A 45 -48.78 70.29 -36.74
C ALA A 45 -49.69 71.15 -37.65
N THR A 46 -50.66 70.55 -38.35
CA THR A 46 -51.77 71.21 -39.10
C THR A 46 -52.87 70.15 -39.40
N PHE A 47 -54.18 70.39 -39.16
CA PHE A 47 -55.23 71.05 -40.00
C PHE A 47 -55.61 70.25 -41.27
N ASP A 48 -56.82 70.26 -41.85
CA ASP A 48 -58.04 71.13 -41.86
C ASP A 48 -59.28 70.23 -42.21
N PRO A 49 -60.56 70.64 -42.51
CA PRO A 49 -61.24 71.95 -42.54
C PRO A 49 -62.71 71.97 -41.99
N ASN A 50 -63.47 73.03 -42.34
CA ASN A 50 -64.94 73.22 -42.55
C ASN A 50 -65.87 71.96 -42.43
N ASP A 51 -67.07 72.01 -41.83
CA ASP A 51 -68.16 72.94 -42.22
C ASP A 51 -69.31 73.13 -41.20
N LEU A 52 -70.13 74.15 -41.52
CA LEU A 52 -71.22 74.80 -40.78
C LEU A 52 -72.53 74.01 -40.48
N GLU A 53 -73.23 74.46 -39.42
CA GLU A 53 -74.70 74.63 -39.29
C GLU A 53 -75.70 73.44 -39.16
N SER A 54 -76.91 73.80 -38.65
CA SER A 54 -78.21 73.12 -38.83
C SER A 54 -78.66 71.94 -37.92
N ASN A 55 -78.76 72.19 -36.60
CA ASN A 55 -79.99 72.01 -35.81
C ASN A 55 -80.82 70.69 -35.97
N MET A 56 -80.18 69.51 -35.92
CA MET A 56 -80.87 68.20 -35.93
C MET A 56 -81.18 67.70 -34.51
N TRP A 57 -82.47 67.58 -34.16
CA TRP A 57 -82.93 67.22 -32.81
C TRP A 57 -83.09 65.70 -32.62
N GLY A 58 -82.18 65.08 -31.87
CA GLY A 58 -82.33 63.71 -31.37
C GLY A 58 -83.31 63.61 -30.18
N LYS A 59 -84.59 63.33 -30.44
CA LYS A 59 -85.57 63.01 -29.38
C LYS A 59 -85.44 61.55 -28.96
N MET A 60 -85.04 61.28 -27.72
CA MET A 60 -85.05 59.93 -27.15
C MET A 60 -86.48 59.48 -26.80
N TYR A 61 -86.77 58.19 -26.99
CA TYR A 61 -88.09 57.59 -26.72
C TYR A 61 -87.97 56.50 -25.63
N GLY A 62 -88.71 56.66 -24.53
CA GLY A 62 -88.80 55.63 -23.49
C GLY A 62 -89.66 54.42 -23.93
N VAL A 63 -89.19 53.21 -23.65
CA VAL A 63 -89.90 51.94 -23.85
C VAL A 63 -90.11 51.30 -22.48
N PHE A 64 -91.34 50.94 -22.13
CA PHE A 64 -91.68 50.39 -20.81
C PHE A 64 -92.42 49.04 -20.94
N PRO A 65 -92.06 48.02 -20.13
CA PRO A 65 -92.80 46.76 -20.06
C PRO A 65 -94.13 46.92 -19.31
N THR A 66 -95.13 46.12 -19.69
CA THR A 66 -96.39 45.98 -18.94
C THR A 66 -96.67 44.54 -18.55
N PHE A 67 -96.86 44.34 -17.25
CA PHE A 67 -97.27 43.09 -16.62
C PHE A 67 -98.80 43.11 -16.41
N ASN A 68 -99.45 41.97 -16.61
CA ASN A 68 -100.89 41.84 -16.38
C ASN A 68 -101.13 41.18 -15.00
N THR A 69 -102.15 41.64 -14.27
CA THR A 69 -102.25 41.58 -12.80
C THR A 69 -102.60 40.21 -12.19
N ASN A 70 -102.14 39.10 -12.78
CA ASN A 70 -102.31 37.74 -12.26
C ASN A 70 -101.11 36.78 -12.52
N LYS A 71 -99.98 37.24 -13.07
CA LYS A 71 -98.73 36.45 -13.17
C LYS A 71 -97.47 37.34 -13.07
N GLU A 72 -96.75 37.26 -11.97
CA GLU A 72 -95.53 38.04 -11.71
C GLU A 72 -94.23 37.26 -12.02
N THR A 73 -93.94 37.00 -13.30
CA THR A 73 -92.58 36.58 -13.74
C THR A 73 -92.17 37.06 -15.12
N GLU A 74 -93.09 37.33 -16.06
CA GLU A 74 -92.75 37.71 -17.45
C GLU A 74 -93.56 38.93 -17.95
N PRO A 75 -92.95 39.90 -18.67
CA PRO A 75 -93.65 41.05 -19.22
C PRO A 75 -94.45 40.71 -20.47
N SER A 76 -95.72 41.14 -20.51
CA SER A 76 -96.68 40.72 -21.55
C SER A 76 -96.73 41.60 -22.80
N SER A 77 -96.25 42.85 -22.72
CA SER A 77 -95.97 43.71 -23.88
C SER A 77 -95.03 44.85 -23.51
N PHE A 78 -94.41 45.48 -24.50
CA PHE A 78 -93.72 46.77 -24.34
C PHE A 78 -94.46 47.87 -25.10
N ARG A 79 -94.49 49.09 -24.57
CA ARG A 79 -95.07 50.27 -25.26
C ARG A 79 -94.16 51.49 -25.15
N ARG A 80 -94.17 52.33 -26.18
CA ARG A 80 -93.64 53.70 -26.15
C ARG A 80 -94.74 54.67 -25.75
N GLY A 81 -94.40 55.70 -24.98
CA GLY A 81 -95.33 56.76 -24.56
C GLY A 81 -94.63 58.11 -24.48
N HIS A 82 -95.28 59.16 -24.99
CA HIS A 82 -94.86 60.55 -24.83
C HIS A 82 -95.64 61.20 -23.70
N VAL A 83 -94.96 61.97 -22.85
CA VAL A 83 -95.57 62.95 -21.94
C VAL A 83 -94.78 64.25 -22.10
N GLY A 84 -95.47 65.32 -22.49
CA GLY A 84 -94.83 66.57 -22.95
C GLY A 84 -95.69 67.30 -23.98
N GLY A 85 -96.93 67.59 -23.59
CA GLY A 85 -97.92 68.22 -24.47
C GLY A 85 -99.26 68.37 -23.75
N THR A 86 -99.55 69.57 -23.24
CA THR A 86 -100.86 69.93 -22.72
C THR A 86 -101.90 69.98 -23.84
N TRP A 87 -103.15 69.65 -23.51
CA TRP A 87 -104.25 69.55 -24.47
C TRP A 87 -104.57 70.87 -25.19
N THR A 88 -104.74 70.80 -26.51
CA THR A 88 -105.55 71.74 -27.29
C THR A 88 -106.84 71.06 -27.73
N ALA A 89 -107.99 71.67 -27.46
CA ALA A 89 -109.27 71.20 -27.97
C ALA A 89 -109.56 71.78 -29.36
N VAL A 90 -109.40 70.96 -30.42
CA VAL A 90 -110.02 71.00 -31.77
C VAL A 90 -109.08 70.29 -32.77
N GLY A 91 -109.64 69.49 -33.70
CA GLY A 91 -108.90 68.80 -34.77
C GLY A 91 -108.50 67.36 -34.40
N VAL A 92 -109.12 66.36 -35.04
CA VAL A 92 -109.12 64.97 -34.52
C VAL A 92 -109.09 63.91 -35.65
N LYS A 93 -108.30 62.85 -35.42
CA LYS A 93 -108.34 61.46 -35.92
C LYS A 93 -107.46 60.97 -37.10
N TRP A 94 -106.69 59.94 -36.74
CA TRP A 94 -106.22 58.75 -37.49
C TRP A 94 -105.21 58.89 -38.64
N SER A 95 -104.07 58.23 -38.44
CA SER A 95 -103.52 57.27 -39.41
C SER A 95 -103.09 55.97 -38.69
N THR A 96 -102.92 54.89 -39.45
CA THR A 96 -102.93 53.49 -39.00
C THR A 96 -101.63 53.05 -38.32
N ALA A 97 -101.71 52.04 -37.44
CA ALA A 97 -100.56 51.32 -36.89
C ALA A 97 -100.29 50.00 -37.63
N GLY A 98 -99.05 49.54 -37.65
CA GLY A 98 -98.73 48.15 -38.03
C GLY A 98 -97.31 47.89 -38.53
N HIS A 99 -96.41 47.50 -37.62
CA HIS A 99 -95.53 46.34 -37.83
C HIS A 99 -95.01 45.84 -36.48
N PHE A 100 -94.87 44.52 -36.35
CA PHE A 100 -94.32 43.83 -35.18
C PHE A 100 -93.37 42.72 -35.67
N THR A 101 -92.17 42.64 -35.10
CA THR A 101 -91.32 41.43 -35.07
C THR A 101 -90.72 41.30 -33.68
N SER A 102 -90.05 40.17 -33.40
CA SER A 102 -89.88 39.67 -32.03
C SER A 102 -88.46 39.19 -31.74
N THR A 103 -87.64 40.05 -31.12
CA THR A 103 -86.58 39.75 -30.13
C THR A 103 -85.99 41.07 -29.62
N ALA A 104 -85.10 41.04 -28.63
CA ALA A 104 -84.36 42.23 -28.20
C ALA A 104 -83.34 42.72 -29.26
N ALA A 105 -82.71 41.80 -30.00
CA ALA A 105 -81.61 42.11 -30.92
C ALA A 105 -82.01 43.03 -32.09
N GLU A 106 -83.18 42.82 -32.71
CA GLU A 106 -83.67 43.65 -33.82
C GLU A 106 -83.96 45.11 -33.42
N ALA A 107 -84.04 45.41 -32.10
CA ALA A 107 -84.30 46.75 -31.60
C ALA A 107 -83.03 47.61 -31.43
N GLU A 108 -81.85 46.98 -31.30
CA GLU A 108 -80.59 47.68 -31.02
C GLU A 108 -79.86 48.14 -32.30
N GLU A 109 -80.09 47.48 -33.44
CA GLU A 109 -79.47 47.84 -34.73
C GLU A 109 -80.04 49.15 -35.34
N ALA A 110 -81.24 49.57 -34.91
CA ALA A 110 -81.97 50.70 -35.51
C ALA A 110 -81.64 52.08 -34.90
N ALA A 111 -80.73 52.17 -33.93
CA ALA A 111 -80.41 53.41 -33.20
C ALA A 111 -78.89 53.61 -33.03
N GLY A 112 -78.26 54.24 -34.03
CA GLY A 112 -76.82 54.47 -34.02
C GLY A 112 -76.34 55.56 -33.06
N LEU A 113 -75.14 55.34 -32.52
CA LEU A 113 -74.21 56.24 -31.81
C LEU A 113 -74.36 56.47 -30.29
N ILE A 114 -73.22 56.23 -29.63
CA ILE A 114 -72.67 56.90 -28.42
C ILE A 114 -73.44 56.71 -27.10
N SER A 115 -72.82 55.91 -26.23
CA SER A 115 -73.11 55.84 -24.79
C SER A 115 -72.15 56.73 -23.99
N LEU A 116 -72.67 57.36 -22.91
CA LEU A 116 -72.03 57.84 -21.67
C LEU A 116 -72.84 59.04 -21.10
N PRO A 117 -72.92 59.24 -19.78
CA PRO A 117 -72.91 58.26 -18.68
C PRO A 117 -74.19 58.37 -17.82
N GLU A 118 -74.67 57.26 -17.25
CA GLU A 118 -75.70 57.30 -16.20
C GLU A 118 -75.06 57.03 -14.83
N VAL A 119 -75.25 57.96 -13.89
CA VAL A 119 -74.59 57.96 -12.58
C VAL A 119 -75.51 57.39 -11.50
N GLY A 120 -75.00 56.45 -10.70
CA GLY A 120 -75.47 56.25 -9.33
C GLY A 120 -76.48 55.14 -9.09
N LYS A 121 -76.00 53.93 -8.81
CA LYS A 121 -76.74 53.00 -7.93
C LYS A 121 -76.51 53.41 -6.47
N TRP A 122 -77.55 53.96 -5.86
CA TRP A 122 -77.84 54.09 -4.42
C TRP A 122 -76.79 53.54 -3.43
N GLN A 123 -76.17 54.43 -2.64
CA GLN A 123 -75.70 54.08 -1.31
C GLN A 123 -76.79 54.33 -0.27
N ARG A 124 -76.94 53.41 0.70
CA ARG A 124 -77.84 53.58 1.85
C ARG A 124 -77.11 54.31 2.98
N LEU A 125 -77.65 55.45 3.41
CA LEU A 125 -77.22 56.15 4.61
C LEU A 125 -77.48 55.29 5.87
N MET A 126 -76.44 54.66 6.44
CA MET A 126 -76.52 54.04 7.76
C MET A 126 -76.34 55.09 8.86
N VAL A 127 -77.43 55.74 9.25
CA VAL A 127 -77.46 56.55 10.47
C VAL A 127 -77.37 55.61 11.69
N ARG A 128 -76.28 55.68 12.45
CA ARG A 128 -76.31 55.25 13.86
C ARG A 128 -77.06 56.32 14.64
N ALA A 129 -78.33 56.05 14.99
CA ALA A 129 -79.00 56.81 16.04
C ALA A 129 -78.32 56.47 17.37
N ASP A 130 -77.84 57.48 18.08
CA ASP A 130 -77.35 57.29 19.45
C ASP A 130 -78.55 57.04 20.37
N LEU A 131 -78.55 55.88 21.02
CA LEU A 131 -79.53 55.55 22.06
C LEU A 131 -78.84 55.57 23.42
N ASN A 132 -78.48 56.79 23.82
CA ASN A 132 -78.65 57.23 25.19
C ASN A 132 -79.65 58.40 25.21
N HIS A 133 -80.58 58.43 26.16
CA HIS A 133 -80.41 57.95 27.53
C HIS A 133 -81.04 56.57 27.77
N MET A 134 -80.16 55.58 27.93
CA MET A 134 -80.40 54.13 27.99
C MET A 134 -80.83 53.47 26.65
N PRO A 135 -80.45 52.20 26.39
CA PRO A 135 -80.09 51.80 25.03
C PRO A 135 -80.94 50.69 24.41
N SER A 136 -80.80 50.56 23.07
CA SER A 136 -81.29 49.48 22.20
C SER A 136 -82.76 49.60 21.76
N CYS A 137 -83.20 49.04 20.63
CA CYS A 137 -82.55 48.08 19.71
C CYS A 137 -82.61 48.50 18.23
N LEU A 138 -81.50 48.36 17.51
CA LEU A 138 -81.51 47.85 16.13
C LEU A 138 -81.26 46.34 16.16
N ARG A 139 -81.83 45.58 15.22
CA ARG A 139 -81.12 44.43 14.58
C ARG A 139 -81.77 43.98 13.28
N TYR A 140 -81.04 43.13 12.56
CA TYR A 140 -81.17 42.81 11.14
C TYR A 140 -80.97 41.31 10.93
N ALA A 141 -81.70 40.68 10.01
CA ALA A 141 -81.56 39.26 9.67
C ALA A 141 -81.91 38.97 8.20
N ASN A 142 -80.90 39.12 7.33
CA ASN A 142 -80.34 38.13 6.38
C ASN A 142 -81.16 36.86 5.99
N PRO A 143 -80.93 36.29 4.79
CA PRO A 143 -81.63 36.73 3.59
C PRO A 143 -82.45 35.60 2.94
N GLY A 144 -83.57 35.95 2.29
CA GLY A 144 -84.38 35.00 1.50
C GLY A 144 -85.76 34.68 2.09
N GLY A 145 -86.58 35.72 2.35
CA GLY A 145 -87.99 35.55 2.74
C GLY A 145 -88.77 36.85 2.59
N GLY A 146 -89.91 36.81 1.90
CA GLY A 146 -90.80 37.96 1.70
C GLY A 146 -91.57 38.34 2.97
N LEU A 147 -91.74 39.63 3.23
CA LEU A 147 -92.36 40.14 4.45
C LEU A 147 -93.89 40.27 4.29
N MET A 148 -94.66 39.55 5.11
CA MET A 148 -96.12 39.76 5.24
C MET A 148 -96.46 40.72 6.41
N VAL A 149 -97.71 41.18 6.43
CA VAL A 149 -98.13 42.49 6.98
C VAL A 149 -98.97 42.35 8.26
N SER A 150 -99.12 43.47 8.99
CA SER A 150 -100.14 43.77 10.03
C SER A 150 -99.81 43.33 11.47
N THR A 151 -100.28 43.98 12.55
CA THR A 151 -100.86 45.35 12.77
C THR A 151 -100.90 45.62 14.28
N ALA A 152 -100.59 46.84 14.73
CA ALA A 152 -101.15 47.55 15.91
C ALA A 152 -100.29 48.78 16.30
N THR A 153 -100.75 49.81 17.03
CA THR A 153 -101.95 50.68 16.92
C THR A 153 -101.61 52.03 17.61
N LEU A 154 -102.23 53.15 17.22
CA LEU A 154 -102.15 54.50 17.85
C LEU A 154 -100.80 55.23 17.72
N GLY A 155 -100.81 56.52 17.34
CA GLY A 155 -99.59 57.38 17.39
C GLY A 155 -99.65 58.70 16.59
N ASN A 156 -100.08 58.63 15.32
CA ASN A 156 -100.20 59.75 14.34
C ASN A 156 -98.90 60.42 13.81
N ILE A 157 -98.99 60.84 12.53
CA ILE A 157 -98.09 61.72 11.76
C ILE A 157 -96.66 61.17 11.49
N SER A 158 -96.19 60.74 10.31
CA SER A 158 -96.61 60.69 8.88
C SER A 158 -95.81 61.62 7.94
N CYS A 159 -95.22 61.05 6.88
CA CYS A 159 -94.63 61.81 5.76
C CYS A 159 -95.03 61.19 4.41
N ARG A 160 -95.40 62.04 3.44
CA ARG A 160 -95.47 61.75 2.00
C ARG A 160 -95.00 63.00 1.24
N ALA A 161 -94.50 62.82 0.02
CA ALA A 161 -93.75 63.85 -0.71
C ALA A 161 -94.63 64.76 -1.60
N GLY A 162 -94.03 65.85 -2.06
CA GLY A 162 -94.47 66.75 -3.14
C GLY A 162 -93.23 67.49 -3.69
N ASP A 163 -93.27 67.84 -4.98
CA ASP A 163 -92.09 68.26 -5.76
C ASP A 163 -91.97 69.80 -5.95
N GLU A 164 -90.97 70.21 -6.75
CA GLU A 164 -90.62 71.57 -7.20
C GLU A 164 -89.99 72.54 -6.16
N ASN A 165 -88.65 72.59 -6.12
CA ASN A 165 -87.87 73.71 -6.67
C ASN A 165 -86.34 73.51 -6.56
N GLN A 166 -85.58 74.08 -7.51
CA GLN A 166 -84.11 74.16 -7.45
C GLN A 166 -83.68 75.47 -6.78
N LEU A 167 -82.81 75.42 -5.77
CA LEU A 167 -82.27 76.61 -5.10
C LEU A 167 -80.76 76.49 -4.84
N PHE A 168 -79.97 76.47 -5.91
CA PHE A 168 -78.51 76.50 -5.85
C PHE A 168 -77.93 77.36 -6.97
N THR A 169 -77.02 78.28 -6.64
CA THR A 169 -76.30 79.13 -7.61
C THR A 169 -74.79 79.04 -7.41
N ARG A 170 -74.01 79.33 -8.46
CA ARG A 170 -72.55 79.19 -8.46
C ARG A 170 -71.88 80.55 -8.30
N THR A 171 -70.99 80.68 -7.31
CA THR A 171 -70.18 81.89 -7.08
C THR A 171 -68.98 81.94 -8.03
N ALA A 172 -68.35 83.10 -8.15
CA ALA A 172 -67.23 83.33 -9.09
C ALA A 172 -65.96 82.52 -8.77
N ASP A 173 -65.80 82.04 -7.53
CA ASP A 173 -64.78 81.08 -7.10
C ASP A 173 -65.21 79.60 -7.27
N GLY A 174 -66.33 79.36 -7.94
CA GLY A 174 -66.79 78.05 -8.39
C GLY A 174 -67.64 77.25 -7.40
N LYS A 175 -67.81 77.73 -6.16
CA LYS A 175 -68.64 77.08 -5.11
C LYS A 175 -70.13 77.20 -5.40
N ILE A 176 -70.94 76.38 -4.74
CA ILE A 176 -72.41 76.32 -4.90
C ILE A 176 -73.09 76.72 -3.58
N VAL A 177 -74.05 77.64 -3.63
CA VAL A 177 -74.74 78.22 -2.44
C VAL A 177 -76.25 78.35 -2.66
N PRO A 178 -77.08 78.25 -1.60
CA PRO A 178 -78.53 78.39 -1.73
C PRO A 178 -78.97 79.85 -1.98
N TYR A 179 -80.02 80.03 -2.77
CA TYR A 179 -80.52 81.35 -3.17
C TYR A 179 -81.59 81.85 -2.19
N LEU A 180 -81.34 83.01 -1.56
CA LEU A 180 -82.31 83.72 -0.72
C LEU A 180 -82.50 85.15 -1.21
N LYS A 181 -83.72 85.48 -1.64
CA LYS A 181 -84.16 86.86 -1.85
C LYS A 181 -85.68 86.95 -1.74
N GLN A 182 -86.17 87.85 -0.89
CA GLN A 182 -87.58 88.25 -0.88
C GLN A 182 -87.67 89.73 -0.55
N THR A 183 -88.54 90.45 -1.27
CA THR A 183 -88.91 91.84 -1.00
C THR A 183 -90.41 91.98 -1.25
N GLU A 184 -91.14 92.19 -0.15
CA GLU A 184 -92.47 92.82 -0.05
C GLU A 184 -93.70 92.06 -0.59
N TRP A 185 -94.85 92.31 0.06
CA TRP A 185 -96.14 91.61 -0.08
C TRP A 185 -97.30 92.58 0.20
N ILE A 186 -98.28 92.66 -0.71
CA ILE A 186 -99.59 93.33 -0.61
C ILE A 186 -100.49 92.64 -1.67
N ASP A 187 -101.75 92.21 -1.50
CA ASP A 187 -102.60 91.82 -0.35
C ASP A 187 -103.75 90.94 -0.99
N GLY A 188 -104.86 90.48 -0.42
CA GLY A 188 -105.51 90.71 0.87
C GLY A 188 -106.95 90.14 0.92
N ALA A 189 -107.53 90.09 2.12
CA ALA A 189 -108.94 89.74 2.44
C ALA A 189 -109.39 88.29 2.07
N ALA A 190 -110.21 87.57 2.85
CA ALA A 190 -111.05 87.92 4.01
C ALA A 190 -111.28 86.66 4.92
N ASN A 191 -112.09 86.59 6.00
CA ASN A 191 -113.09 87.51 6.57
C ASN A 191 -113.36 87.23 8.08
N TYR A 192 -114.32 87.94 8.69
CA TYR A 192 -114.90 87.82 10.04
C TYR A 192 -115.38 86.38 10.44
N TRP A 193 -115.47 85.96 11.71
CA TRP A 193 -115.95 86.66 12.93
C TRP A 193 -115.37 86.15 14.28
N ASN A 194 -115.47 86.99 15.32
CA ASN A 194 -115.44 86.69 16.78
C ASN A 194 -114.15 86.18 17.46
N LEU A 195 -113.30 87.15 17.80
CA LEU A 195 -112.53 87.27 19.06
C LEU A 195 -113.49 87.38 20.29
N PRO A 196 -113.08 87.31 21.60
CA PRO A 196 -111.79 87.83 22.13
C PRO A 196 -111.12 87.21 23.39
N ARG A 197 -109.84 87.61 23.55
CA ARG A 197 -109.05 87.83 24.81
C ARG A 197 -108.97 86.71 25.86
N ASP A 198 -107.75 86.22 26.07
CA ASP A 198 -106.94 86.69 27.22
C ASP A 198 -105.41 86.59 26.96
N SER A 199 -104.62 87.22 27.84
CA SER A 199 -103.14 87.22 28.06
C SER A 199 -102.24 86.16 27.37
N THR A 200 -100.96 86.39 26.97
CA THR A 200 -99.94 87.45 27.21
C THR A 200 -98.99 87.66 26.01
N ASN A 201 -98.23 88.76 26.00
CA ASN A 201 -97.10 89.04 25.08
C ASN A 201 -96.03 87.93 25.02
N PHE A 202 -95.36 87.81 23.86
CA PHE A 202 -93.99 87.30 23.76
C PHE A 202 -93.15 88.25 22.90
N ASN A 203 -91.98 88.67 23.41
CA ASN A 203 -91.00 89.46 22.67
C ASN A 203 -89.99 88.55 21.98
N PHE A 204 -89.46 88.99 20.83
CA PHE A 204 -88.36 88.34 20.11
C PHE A 204 -87.16 88.07 21.00
N HIS A 205 -86.49 86.93 20.80
CA HIS A 205 -85.07 86.75 21.08
C HIS A 205 -84.43 85.93 19.96
N VAL A 206 -83.24 86.35 19.52
CA VAL A 206 -82.46 85.65 18.50
C VAL A 206 -81.67 84.52 19.17
N GLY A 207 -82.03 83.28 18.90
CA GLY A 207 -81.25 82.12 19.32
C GLY A 207 -80.00 81.99 18.45
N LYS A 208 -78.82 82.13 19.04
CA LYS A 208 -77.57 81.68 18.41
C LYS A 208 -77.60 80.16 18.29
N GLY A 209 -77.64 79.65 17.07
CA GLY A 209 -77.08 78.35 16.72
C GLY A 209 -75.82 78.60 15.91
N ASP A 210 -74.66 78.15 16.39
CA ASP A 210 -73.44 78.17 15.59
C ASP A 210 -73.60 77.24 14.36
N PRO A 211 -72.94 77.53 13.22
CA PRO A 211 -73.00 76.63 12.07
C PRO A 211 -72.50 75.24 12.47
N LEU A 212 -73.26 74.19 12.09
CA LEU A 212 -73.00 72.82 12.50
C LEU A 212 -71.64 72.34 11.96
N ASN A 213 -70.61 72.45 12.79
CA ASN A 213 -69.22 72.20 12.43
C ASN A 213 -68.93 70.69 12.42
N LEU A 214 -69.48 69.98 11.43
CA LEU A 214 -69.13 68.60 11.16
C LEU A 214 -67.64 68.53 10.75
N PRO A 215 -66.85 67.59 11.31
CA PRO A 215 -65.43 67.45 10.98
C PRO A 215 -65.25 66.81 9.59
N TRP A 216 -65.46 67.59 8.54
CA TRP A 216 -65.01 67.27 7.19
C TRP A 216 -63.63 67.90 6.98
N ASP A 217 -62.62 67.08 6.65
CA ASP A 217 -61.22 67.52 6.52
C ASP A 217 -60.92 68.30 5.23
N GLY A 218 -61.95 68.51 4.39
CA GLY A 218 -61.85 69.25 3.14
C GLY A 218 -61.22 68.47 1.98
N LYS A 219 -60.95 67.17 2.14
CA LYS A 219 -60.52 66.35 1.00
C LYS A 219 -61.68 66.11 0.03
N PRO A 220 -61.45 66.19 -1.29
CA PRO A 220 -62.40 65.71 -2.29
C PRO A 220 -62.74 64.23 -2.08
N ILE A 221 -63.97 63.83 -2.41
CA ILE A 221 -64.27 62.42 -2.65
C ILE A 221 -63.52 62.02 -3.92
N GLY A 222 -62.63 61.03 -3.78
CA GLY A 222 -61.62 60.69 -4.79
C GLY A 222 -62.17 60.18 -6.11
N ASP A 223 -61.35 60.32 -7.15
CA ASP A 223 -61.54 59.66 -8.44
C ASP A 223 -61.48 58.13 -8.28
N GLN A 224 -62.23 57.38 -9.09
CA GLN A 224 -62.32 55.91 -9.02
C GLN A 224 -61.10 55.21 -9.65
N THR A 225 -59.91 55.78 -9.47
CA THR A 225 -58.66 55.37 -10.13
C THR A 225 -57.53 55.03 -9.15
N GLU A 226 -57.75 55.12 -7.83
CA GLU A 226 -56.71 54.89 -6.83
C GLU A 226 -56.47 53.40 -6.52
N LEU A 227 -55.36 52.88 -7.04
CA LEU A 227 -54.62 51.74 -6.48
C LEU A 227 -53.19 52.23 -6.29
N ALA A 228 -52.74 52.29 -5.04
CA ALA A 228 -51.39 52.65 -4.65
C ALA A 228 -50.75 51.49 -3.88
N GLY A 229 -49.40 51.43 -3.86
CA GLY A 229 -48.69 50.33 -3.21
C GLY A 229 -47.19 50.57 -3.11
N SER A 230 -46.60 50.03 -2.05
CA SER A 230 -45.15 50.04 -1.76
C SER A 230 -44.76 48.78 -0.99
N VAL A 231 -43.47 48.47 -0.94
CA VAL A 231 -42.95 47.33 -0.16
C VAL A 231 -42.21 47.83 1.07
N GLU A 232 -42.68 47.43 2.24
CA GLU A 232 -41.99 47.63 3.52
C GLU A 232 -41.21 46.39 3.94
N PHE A 233 -40.08 46.64 4.61
CA PHE A 233 -39.29 45.64 5.30
C PHE A 233 -39.24 45.98 6.79
N ALA A 234 -39.44 44.99 7.65
CA ALA A 234 -39.17 45.16 9.08
C ALA A 234 -37.66 45.30 9.33
N ALA A 235 -37.29 45.86 10.49
CA ALA A 235 -35.90 46.03 10.89
C ALA A 235 -35.13 44.72 11.17
N GLY A 236 -35.84 43.60 11.39
CA GLY A 236 -35.25 42.28 11.62
C GLY A 236 -35.33 41.36 10.40
N VAL A 237 -34.39 40.42 10.29
CA VAL A 237 -34.29 39.49 9.15
C VAL A 237 -35.34 38.36 9.14
N ASP A 238 -36.01 38.10 10.26
CA ASP A 238 -36.96 36.98 10.38
C ASP A 238 -38.37 37.26 9.85
N ALA A 239 -38.77 38.53 9.77
CA ALA A 239 -40.07 38.93 9.26
C ALA A 239 -40.05 39.00 7.73
N ARG A 240 -41.13 38.53 7.10
CA ARG A 240 -41.38 38.67 5.66
C ARG A 240 -41.51 40.14 5.25
N ALA A 241 -41.21 40.44 3.99
CA ALA A 241 -41.57 41.74 3.41
C ALA A 241 -43.10 41.88 3.34
N VAL A 242 -43.60 43.11 3.39
CA VAL A 242 -45.04 43.40 3.39
C VAL A 242 -45.34 44.43 2.30
N VAL A 243 -46.28 44.11 1.42
CA VAL A 243 -46.82 45.08 0.47
C VAL A 243 -47.96 45.84 1.15
N LYS A 244 -47.86 47.16 1.21
CA LYS A 244 -48.89 48.05 1.78
C LYS A 244 -49.29 49.13 0.79
N GLY A 245 -50.53 49.56 0.87
CA GLY A 245 -51.04 50.70 0.11
C GLY A 245 -52.54 50.89 0.33
N SER A 246 -53.14 51.71 -0.53
CA SER A 246 -54.57 52.00 -0.53
C SER A 246 -55.23 51.56 -1.84
N THR A 247 -56.50 51.21 -1.75
CA THR A 247 -57.40 50.95 -2.88
C THR A 247 -58.86 51.21 -2.46
N GLU A 248 -59.85 50.79 -3.25
CA GLU A 248 -61.25 50.91 -2.84
C GLU A 248 -61.56 50.06 -1.59
N ALA A 249 -62.43 50.57 -0.72
CA ALA A 249 -62.75 49.94 0.57
C ALA A 249 -63.27 48.50 0.38
N SER A 250 -62.69 47.55 1.14
CA SER A 250 -62.93 46.10 0.99
C SER A 250 -62.57 45.50 -0.40
N GLY A 251 -61.79 46.20 -1.22
CA GLY A 251 -61.26 45.67 -2.49
C GLY A 251 -60.27 44.53 -2.26
N ARG A 252 -60.38 43.45 -3.05
CA ARG A 252 -59.49 42.29 -2.97
C ARG A 252 -58.20 42.55 -3.74
N VAL A 253 -57.06 42.38 -3.08
CA VAL A 253 -55.73 42.63 -3.64
C VAL A 253 -54.93 41.34 -3.77
N GLU A 254 -54.33 41.12 -4.93
CA GLU A 254 -53.35 40.07 -5.18
C GLU A 254 -51.95 40.67 -5.39
N VAL A 255 -50.93 39.99 -4.86
CA VAL A 255 -49.53 40.28 -5.19
C VAL A 255 -48.99 39.11 -5.99
N ARG A 256 -48.49 39.38 -7.20
CA ARG A 256 -47.98 38.38 -8.15
C ARG A 256 -46.50 38.59 -8.44
N ARG A 257 -45.77 37.47 -8.60
CA ARG A 257 -44.38 37.41 -9.08
C ARG A 257 -44.42 36.83 -10.49
N GLY A 258 -44.31 37.68 -11.50
CA GLY A 258 -44.78 37.35 -12.85
C GLY A 258 -46.28 37.07 -12.83
N GLU A 259 -46.71 35.97 -13.45
CA GLU A 259 -48.12 35.54 -13.48
C GLU A 259 -48.57 34.85 -12.18
N THR A 260 -47.63 34.38 -11.33
CA THR A 260 -47.96 33.59 -10.14
C THR A 260 -48.37 34.48 -8.97
N VAL A 261 -49.59 34.31 -8.46
CA VAL A 261 -50.04 34.90 -7.18
C VAL A 261 -49.21 34.33 -6.03
N ILE A 262 -48.42 35.16 -5.36
CA ILE A 262 -47.57 34.77 -4.22
C ILE A 262 -48.19 35.09 -2.86
N ALA A 263 -49.14 36.02 -2.82
CA ALA A 263 -49.98 36.35 -1.67
C ALA A 263 -51.23 37.11 -2.11
N SER A 264 -52.25 37.14 -1.28
CA SER A 264 -53.45 37.96 -1.48
C SER A 264 -54.07 38.35 -0.13
N GLY A 265 -54.95 39.34 -0.15
CA GLY A 265 -55.69 39.81 1.02
C GLY A 265 -56.60 40.99 0.65
N ASP A 266 -57.58 41.26 1.50
CA ASP A 266 -58.58 42.29 1.26
C ASP A 266 -58.22 43.59 1.98
N ALA A 267 -58.58 44.73 1.38
CA ALA A 267 -58.44 46.04 2.01
C ALA A 267 -59.43 46.21 3.18
N ASN A 268 -59.11 47.12 4.11
CA ASN A 268 -60.00 47.47 5.22
C ASN A 268 -61.18 48.36 4.76
N ALA A 269 -61.98 48.84 5.71
CA ALA A 269 -63.14 49.70 5.44
C ALA A 269 -62.75 51.12 4.97
N ASP A 270 -61.49 51.52 5.15
CA ASP A 270 -60.94 52.83 4.78
C ASP A 270 -60.13 52.77 3.46
N GLY A 271 -59.88 51.56 2.94
CA GLY A 271 -59.14 51.30 1.70
C GLY A 271 -57.72 50.76 1.86
N ASP A 272 -57.16 50.72 3.08
CA ASP A 272 -55.78 50.26 3.31
C ASP A 272 -55.66 48.73 3.28
N TYR A 273 -54.60 48.22 2.64
CA TYR A 273 -54.22 46.80 2.65
C TYR A 273 -52.77 46.60 3.13
N SER A 274 -52.47 45.40 3.65
CA SER A 274 -51.15 45.05 4.21
C SER A 274 -50.88 43.54 4.10
N ILE A 275 -50.20 43.11 3.03
CA ILE A 275 -50.06 41.70 2.63
C ILE A 275 -48.61 41.25 2.78
N ALA A 276 -48.35 40.26 3.64
CA ALA A 276 -47.01 39.69 3.84
C ALA A 276 -46.67 38.65 2.75
N ILE A 277 -45.56 38.85 2.04
CA ILE A 277 -45.17 38.05 0.86
C ILE A 277 -44.04 37.04 1.16
N PRO A 278 -44.01 35.87 0.50
CA PRO A 278 -42.87 34.97 0.56
C PRO A 278 -41.66 35.58 -0.18
N ALA A 279 -40.48 35.41 0.40
CA ALA A 279 -39.22 35.81 -0.23
C ALA A 279 -39.00 35.10 -1.58
N PRO A 280 -38.14 35.65 -2.45
CA PRO A 280 -37.72 35.01 -3.70
C PRO A 280 -36.47 34.12 -3.55
N ASP A 281 -35.82 34.12 -2.38
CA ASP A 281 -34.58 33.40 -2.04
C ASP A 281 -33.45 33.60 -3.08
N LYS A 282 -33.35 34.85 -3.57
CA LYS A 282 -32.37 35.32 -4.57
C LYS A 282 -31.76 36.66 -4.16
N ALA A 283 -30.71 37.06 -4.88
CA ALA A 283 -30.11 38.39 -4.78
C ALA A 283 -30.85 39.43 -5.64
N GLY A 284 -30.74 40.70 -5.24
CA GLY A 284 -31.21 41.87 -5.98
C GLY A 284 -32.66 42.25 -5.67
N ASP A 285 -33.31 42.80 -6.68
CA ASP A 285 -34.67 43.31 -6.61
C ASP A 285 -35.66 42.29 -7.17
N ASP A 286 -36.84 42.22 -6.55
CA ASP A 286 -37.95 41.38 -6.98
C ASP A 286 -39.10 42.30 -7.43
N GLU A 287 -39.31 42.39 -8.75
CA GLU A 287 -40.44 43.14 -9.32
C GLU A 287 -41.73 42.35 -9.13
N LEU A 288 -42.74 43.01 -8.57
CA LEU A 288 -44.03 42.42 -8.23
C LEU A 288 -45.16 43.23 -8.87
N THR A 289 -46.17 42.53 -9.38
CA THR A 289 -47.42 43.15 -9.83
C THR A 289 -48.43 43.08 -8.70
N VAL A 290 -48.97 44.23 -8.28
CA VAL A 290 -50.09 44.29 -7.35
C VAL A 290 -51.36 44.54 -8.17
N ALA A 291 -52.35 43.66 -8.04
CA ALA A 291 -53.60 43.72 -8.77
C ALA A 291 -54.79 43.92 -7.81
N LEU A 292 -55.62 44.91 -8.08
CA LEU A 292 -56.98 45.00 -7.57
C LEU A 292 -57.86 44.10 -8.44
N VAL A 293 -58.52 43.12 -7.82
CA VAL A 293 -59.27 42.07 -8.52
C VAL A 293 -60.75 42.15 -8.18
N GLU A 294 -61.61 42.38 -9.17
CA GLU A 294 -63.06 42.34 -9.04
C GLU A 294 -63.63 41.28 -9.99
N ASN A 295 -64.58 40.45 -9.55
CA ASN A 295 -65.18 39.35 -10.33
C ASN A 295 -64.19 38.33 -10.93
N ASN A 296 -62.96 38.26 -10.39
CA ASN A 296 -61.79 37.51 -10.89
C ASN A 296 -61.08 38.12 -12.12
N GLU A 297 -61.34 39.38 -12.44
CA GLU A 297 -60.61 40.14 -13.48
C GLU A 297 -59.76 41.27 -12.84
N ASP A 298 -58.65 41.61 -13.48
CA ASP A 298 -57.73 42.65 -13.02
C ASP A 298 -58.30 44.05 -13.32
N LYS A 299 -59.01 44.62 -12.35
CA LYS A 299 -59.63 45.96 -12.42
C LYS A 299 -58.58 47.07 -12.55
N LYS A 300 -57.46 46.93 -11.83
CA LYS A 300 -56.26 47.79 -11.99
C LYS A 300 -55.03 47.06 -11.49
N THR A 301 -53.89 47.28 -12.15
CA THR A 301 -52.58 46.80 -11.69
C THR A 301 -51.58 47.95 -11.49
N ILE A 302 -50.65 47.76 -10.56
CA ILE A 302 -49.43 48.58 -10.41
C ILE A 302 -48.20 47.67 -10.25
N LYS A 303 -47.01 48.20 -10.52
CA LYS A 303 -45.74 47.54 -10.20
C LYS A 303 -45.16 48.07 -8.91
N VAL A 304 -44.62 47.19 -8.07
CA VAL A 304 -43.85 47.54 -6.87
C VAL A 304 -42.57 46.71 -6.82
N THR A 305 -41.50 47.27 -6.23
CA THR A 305 -40.19 46.61 -6.18
C THR A 305 -39.83 46.22 -4.76
N ALA A 306 -39.71 44.92 -4.50
CA ALA A 306 -39.18 44.40 -3.24
C ALA A 306 -37.65 44.28 -3.35
N ALA A 307 -36.93 45.34 -2.95
CA ALA A 307 -35.48 45.40 -3.02
C ALA A 307 -34.80 44.59 -1.91
N TYR A 308 -34.64 43.27 -2.08
CA TYR A 308 -34.10 42.37 -1.04
C TYR A 308 -32.61 42.59 -0.77
N GLY A 309 -31.83 43.01 -1.77
CA GLY A 309 -30.43 43.42 -1.62
C GLY A 309 -29.43 42.32 -1.98
N ALA A 310 -28.19 42.42 -1.47
CA ALA A 310 -27.12 41.50 -1.85
C ALA A 310 -27.33 40.07 -1.30
N GLY A 311 -27.18 39.08 -2.18
CA GLY A 311 -27.05 37.68 -1.77
C GLY A 311 -25.63 37.32 -1.39
N VAL A 312 -25.46 36.20 -0.71
CA VAL A 312 -24.15 35.72 -0.27
C VAL A 312 -23.31 35.21 -1.45
N ALA A 313 -22.03 35.52 -1.43
CA ALA A 313 -21.02 34.96 -2.32
C ALA A 313 -19.75 34.65 -1.55
N ILE A 314 -19.25 33.42 -1.64
CA ILE A 314 -17.87 33.08 -1.25
C ILE A 314 -16.95 33.70 -2.31
N THR A 315 -15.90 34.41 -1.88
CA THR A 315 -14.88 35.01 -2.75
C THR A 315 -13.48 34.45 -2.53
N ALA A 316 -13.24 33.82 -1.37
CA ALA A 316 -12.10 32.93 -1.14
C ALA A 316 -12.53 31.81 -0.16
N PRO A 317 -12.13 30.54 -0.38
CA PRO A 317 -11.39 30.04 -1.55
C PRO A 317 -12.25 30.05 -2.83
N GLY A 318 -11.59 29.93 -3.98
CA GLY A 318 -12.22 29.71 -5.27
C GLY A 318 -12.72 28.26 -5.42
N ASN A 319 -13.63 28.04 -6.37
CA ASN A 319 -14.10 26.69 -6.65
C ASN A 319 -13.03 25.86 -7.35
N ASN A 320 -12.80 24.64 -6.85
CA ASN A 320 -11.70 23.73 -7.19
C ASN A 320 -10.29 24.23 -6.81
N GLU A 321 -10.19 25.18 -5.86
CA GLU A 321 -8.89 25.53 -5.25
C GLU A 321 -8.37 24.37 -4.38
N ASN A 322 -7.05 24.17 -4.31
CA ASN A 322 -6.41 23.16 -3.46
C ASN A 322 -5.82 23.87 -2.22
N VAL A 323 -6.48 23.71 -1.07
CA VAL A 323 -6.27 24.44 0.18
C VAL A 323 -6.60 23.56 1.40
N SER A 324 -5.73 23.56 2.40
CA SER A 324 -5.90 22.79 3.64
C SER A 324 -5.21 23.48 4.83
N GLY A 325 -5.50 23.00 6.05
CA GLY A 325 -5.03 23.62 7.29
C GLY A 325 -5.94 24.76 7.75
N GLN A 326 -5.40 25.74 8.48
CA GLN A 326 -6.16 26.94 8.86
C GLN A 326 -6.32 27.86 7.64
N TYR A 327 -7.57 28.21 7.32
CA TYR A 327 -7.90 29.02 6.16
C TYR A 327 -9.02 30.02 6.49
N GLU A 328 -8.83 31.28 6.11
CA GLU A 328 -9.84 32.33 6.26
C GLU A 328 -10.79 32.30 5.06
N ILE A 329 -12.01 31.78 5.24
CA ILE A 329 -13.05 31.87 4.22
C ILE A 329 -13.55 33.32 4.20
N ARG A 330 -13.59 33.94 3.01
CA ARG A 330 -14.02 35.32 2.79
C ARG A 330 -15.18 35.40 1.81
N GLY A 331 -16.01 36.42 1.93
CA GLY A 331 -17.10 36.64 1.00
C GLY A 331 -17.78 38.01 1.09
N ASN A 332 -18.79 38.18 0.25
CA ASN A 332 -19.71 39.32 0.25
C ASN A 332 -21.13 38.86 0.64
N ALA A 333 -21.95 39.77 1.15
CA ALA A 333 -23.32 39.54 1.62
C ALA A 333 -24.06 40.88 1.87
N GLN A 334 -25.33 40.85 2.26
CA GLN A 334 -26.07 42.06 2.65
C GLN A 334 -25.58 42.61 4.00
N ASN A 335 -25.23 43.90 4.06
CA ASN A 335 -24.82 44.60 5.28
C ASN A 335 -25.85 44.41 6.40
N GLY A 336 -25.40 44.08 7.62
CA GLY A 336 -26.29 43.86 8.77
C GLY A 336 -27.13 42.57 8.70
N SER A 337 -26.76 41.62 7.85
CA SER A 337 -27.24 40.23 7.90
C SER A 337 -26.18 39.31 8.49
N ASN A 338 -26.57 38.06 8.80
CA ASN A 338 -25.65 37.04 9.31
C ASN A 338 -25.44 35.95 8.26
N VAL A 339 -24.19 35.50 8.12
CA VAL A 339 -23.78 34.39 7.26
C VAL A 339 -23.40 33.20 8.14
N THR A 340 -24.00 32.04 7.83
CA THR A 340 -23.61 30.74 8.38
C THR A 340 -22.77 30.01 7.35
N VAL A 341 -21.49 29.79 7.65
CA VAL A 341 -20.57 28.96 6.86
C VAL A 341 -20.56 27.56 7.45
N ARG A 342 -20.79 26.56 6.60
CA ARG A 342 -20.85 25.14 6.97
C ARG A 342 -20.00 24.30 6.02
N LEU A 343 -19.22 23.38 6.59
CA LEU A 343 -18.45 22.37 5.85
C LEU A 343 -19.24 21.05 5.73
N ASN A 344 -18.91 20.23 4.75
CA ASN A 344 -19.48 18.87 4.57
C ASN A 344 -19.26 17.97 5.80
N ASN A 345 -18.14 18.11 6.51
CA ASN A 345 -17.85 17.41 7.77
C ASN A 345 -18.71 17.85 8.99
N GLY A 346 -19.62 18.80 8.81
CA GLY A 346 -20.54 19.28 9.85
C GLY A 346 -20.00 20.43 10.71
N ALA A 347 -18.77 20.89 10.52
CA ALA A 347 -18.27 22.10 11.17
C ALA A 347 -19.04 23.34 10.68
N GLU A 348 -19.49 24.19 11.60
CA GLU A 348 -20.32 25.36 11.31
C GLU A 348 -19.80 26.62 12.05
N ARG A 349 -19.94 27.79 11.42
CA ARG A 349 -19.56 29.12 11.94
C ARG A 349 -20.60 30.15 11.52
N ALA A 350 -21.06 30.98 12.45
CA ALA A 350 -21.87 32.16 12.15
C ALA A 350 -21.01 33.42 12.26
N VAL A 351 -21.17 34.34 11.31
CA VAL A 351 -20.46 35.62 11.25
C VAL A 351 -21.41 36.76 10.82
N GLU A 352 -21.26 37.93 11.44
CA GLU A 352 -21.99 39.14 11.08
C GLU A 352 -21.36 39.83 9.85
N VAL A 353 -22.18 40.32 8.92
CA VAL A 353 -21.71 41.01 7.72
C VAL A 353 -21.43 42.47 8.03
N ASN A 354 -20.20 42.90 7.78
CA ASN A 354 -19.72 44.23 8.16
C ASN A 354 -20.40 45.37 7.37
N GLY A 355 -20.14 46.60 7.79
CA GLY A 355 -20.74 47.82 7.21
C GLY A 355 -20.44 48.06 5.72
N ASN A 356 -19.50 47.30 5.12
CA ASN A 356 -19.13 47.35 3.70
C ASN A 356 -19.69 46.16 2.90
N GLY A 357 -20.51 45.29 3.51
CA GLY A 357 -21.07 44.10 2.84
C GLY A 357 -20.11 42.91 2.77
N GLN A 358 -19.02 42.92 3.54
CA GLN A 358 -18.00 41.86 3.55
C GLN A 358 -18.09 41.03 4.84
N TRP A 359 -17.70 39.76 4.75
CA TRP A 359 -17.58 38.84 5.88
C TRP A 359 -16.37 37.93 5.72
N SER A 360 -15.80 37.47 6.83
CA SER A 360 -14.82 36.39 6.83
C SER A 360 -14.79 35.60 8.14
N THR A 361 -14.37 34.33 8.08
CA THR A 361 -14.24 33.46 9.25
C THR A 361 -13.14 32.42 9.04
N ASP A 362 -12.34 32.19 10.08
CA ASP A 362 -11.33 31.13 10.09
C ASP A 362 -12.00 29.75 10.27
N VAL A 363 -11.58 28.79 9.46
CA VAL A 363 -11.91 27.37 9.60
C VAL A 363 -10.65 26.52 9.42
N THR A 364 -10.70 25.28 9.90
CA THR A 364 -9.70 24.27 9.57
C THR A 364 -10.23 23.39 8.44
N LEU A 365 -9.65 23.51 7.25
CA LEU A 365 -9.96 22.66 6.09
C LEU A 365 -9.10 21.38 6.16
N PRO A 366 -9.68 20.17 5.96
CA PRO A 366 -8.91 18.95 5.81
C PRO A 366 -8.18 18.94 4.46
N MET A 367 -7.34 17.93 4.21
CA MET A 367 -6.64 17.77 2.93
C MET A 367 -7.54 17.24 1.81
N GLY A 368 -8.59 16.48 2.16
CA GLY A 368 -9.52 15.89 1.19
C GLY A 368 -10.69 16.80 0.79
N GLU A 369 -11.50 16.30 -0.15
CA GLU A 369 -12.61 17.06 -0.76
C GLU A 369 -13.58 17.66 0.27
N THR A 370 -13.69 18.99 0.24
CA THR A 370 -14.49 19.76 1.19
C THR A 370 -15.48 20.68 0.47
N THR A 371 -16.78 20.39 0.60
CA THR A 371 -17.83 21.34 0.19
C THR A 371 -18.04 22.39 1.29
N ILE A 372 -17.77 23.64 0.96
CA ILE A 372 -18.07 24.83 1.75
C ILE A 372 -19.42 25.37 1.30
N THR A 373 -20.37 25.57 2.22
CA THR A 373 -21.65 26.24 1.96
C THR A 373 -21.79 27.46 2.86
N ALA A 374 -21.87 28.65 2.27
CA ALA A 374 -22.25 29.88 2.97
C ALA A 374 -23.75 30.15 2.76
N THR A 375 -24.49 30.37 3.85
CA THR A 375 -25.94 30.63 3.85
C THR A 375 -26.21 31.94 4.57
N GLN A 376 -26.98 32.85 3.98
CA GLN A 376 -27.27 34.17 4.53
C GLN A 376 -28.77 34.39 4.60
N LYS A 377 -29.28 34.87 5.75
CA LYS A 377 -30.67 35.33 5.90
C LYS A 377 -30.71 36.86 6.01
N SER A 378 -31.34 37.50 5.04
CA SER A 378 -31.46 38.96 4.93
C SER A 378 -32.88 39.45 5.25
N LYS A 379 -33.07 40.77 5.24
CA LYS A 379 -34.37 41.44 5.44
C LYS A 379 -35.48 40.80 4.59
N GLY A 380 -36.69 40.73 5.14
CA GLY A 380 -37.82 40.11 4.45
C GLY A 380 -37.81 38.57 4.47
N ALA A 381 -37.02 37.95 5.36
CA ALA A 381 -36.80 36.50 5.47
C ALA A 381 -36.17 35.84 4.24
N ASN A 382 -35.51 36.63 3.38
CA ASN A 382 -34.89 36.16 2.14
C ASN A 382 -33.55 35.45 2.41
N THR A 383 -33.49 34.17 2.04
CA THR A 383 -32.34 33.29 2.25
C THR A 383 -31.58 33.12 0.95
N THR A 384 -30.26 33.29 0.97
CA THR A 384 -29.40 33.02 -0.19
C THR A 384 -28.26 32.09 0.19
N THR A 385 -27.77 31.30 -0.76
CA THR A 385 -26.68 30.34 -0.54
C THR A 385 -25.61 30.44 -1.62
N SER A 386 -24.35 30.30 -1.22
CA SER A 386 -23.19 30.16 -2.09
C SER A 386 -22.44 28.89 -1.71
N LYS A 387 -21.91 28.18 -2.71
CA LYS A 387 -21.19 26.91 -2.53
C LYS A 387 -19.89 26.91 -3.32
N VAL A 388 -18.86 26.34 -2.70
CA VAL A 388 -17.52 26.13 -3.24
C VAL A 388 -17.06 24.75 -2.80
N THR A 389 -16.55 23.94 -3.73
CA THR A 389 -15.79 22.73 -3.37
C THR A 389 -14.29 23.04 -3.48
N VAL A 390 -13.52 22.63 -2.48
CA VAL A 390 -12.04 22.63 -2.50
C VAL A 390 -11.52 21.21 -2.43
N ASN A 391 -10.28 21.01 -2.90
CA ASN A 391 -9.60 19.71 -2.94
C ASN A 391 -10.40 18.61 -3.69
N PRO A 392 -11.00 18.89 -4.86
CA PRO A 392 -11.90 17.94 -5.53
C PRO A 392 -11.19 16.65 -5.94
N GLY A 393 -11.69 15.50 -5.49
CA GLY A 393 -11.08 14.18 -5.69
C GLY A 393 -9.88 13.85 -4.79
N GLU A 394 -9.43 14.76 -3.92
CA GLU A 394 -8.33 14.51 -2.97
C GLU A 394 -8.85 13.72 -1.75
N SER A 395 -8.04 12.79 -1.22
CA SER A 395 -8.37 12.03 -0.01
C SER A 395 -8.11 12.82 1.28
N SER A 396 -8.92 12.58 2.31
CA SER A 396 -8.65 13.07 3.67
C SER A 396 -7.65 12.18 4.43
N VAL A 397 -7.35 10.99 3.91
CA VAL A 397 -6.40 10.03 4.47
C VAL A 397 -5.01 10.27 3.86
N PRO A 398 -3.97 10.57 4.67
CA PRO A 398 -2.63 10.78 4.15
C PRO A 398 -2.06 9.48 3.56
N ALA A 399 -1.15 9.60 2.59
CA ALA A 399 -0.43 8.43 2.07
C ALA A 399 0.40 7.72 3.18
N PRO A 400 0.46 6.38 3.20
CA PRO A 400 1.25 5.64 4.18
C PRO A 400 2.75 5.78 3.87
N GLU A 401 3.63 5.81 4.87
CA GLU A 401 5.07 5.70 4.62
C GLU A 401 5.40 4.23 4.29
N ALA A 402 6.25 3.97 3.31
CA ALA A 402 6.64 2.61 2.95
C ALA A 402 8.11 2.54 2.47
N GLN A 403 8.76 1.40 2.73
CA GLN A 403 10.12 1.08 2.26
C GLN A 403 10.30 -0.43 2.08
N VAL A 404 11.18 -0.83 1.15
CA VAL A 404 11.57 -2.23 0.95
C VAL A 404 12.82 -2.54 1.75
N VAL A 405 12.76 -3.58 2.59
CA VAL A 405 13.88 -4.08 3.38
C VAL A 405 14.29 -5.47 2.87
N PHE A 406 15.59 -5.63 2.64
CA PHE A 406 16.23 -6.91 2.32
C PHE A 406 17.01 -7.42 3.52
N ASN A 407 16.95 -8.73 3.79
CA ASN A 407 17.78 -9.37 4.81
C ASN A 407 19.21 -9.58 4.29
N GLN A 408 20.19 -9.69 5.20
CA GLN A 408 21.56 -10.11 4.87
C GLN A 408 21.61 -11.61 4.53
N ASP A 409 20.76 -12.43 5.15
CA ASP A 409 20.55 -13.80 4.68
C ASP A 409 19.71 -13.79 3.40
N VAL A 410 20.37 -14.03 2.27
CA VAL A 410 19.76 -14.09 0.94
C VAL A 410 18.63 -15.12 0.81
N THR A 411 18.54 -16.11 1.71
CA THR A 411 17.44 -17.08 1.70
C THR A 411 16.12 -16.53 2.27
N GLN A 412 16.15 -15.36 2.92
CA GLN A 412 14.94 -14.69 3.41
C GLN A 412 14.32 -13.79 2.34
N ARG A 413 12.99 -13.82 2.26
CA ARG A 413 12.20 -12.95 1.36
C ARG A 413 12.35 -11.47 1.72
N ALA A 414 12.28 -10.61 0.70
CA ALA A 414 12.21 -9.17 0.91
C ALA A 414 10.90 -8.80 1.64
N THR A 415 10.89 -7.66 2.33
CA THR A 415 9.72 -7.21 3.11
C THR A 415 9.42 -5.74 2.84
N ILE A 416 8.17 -5.43 2.52
CA ILE A 416 7.68 -4.06 2.51
C ILE A 416 7.24 -3.73 3.94
N THR A 417 7.80 -2.66 4.50
CA THR A 417 7.53 -2.19 5.87
C THR A 417 7.21 -0.70 5.84
N GLY A 418 6.41 -0.22 6.79
CA GLY A 418 5.98 1.17 6.74
C GLY A 418 5.10 1.61 7.91
N SER A 419 4.76 2.90 7.91
CA SER A 419 3.88 3.53 8.90
C SER A 419 2.52 3.87 8.31
N ALA A 420 1.48 3.75 9.12
CA ALA A 420 0.09 3.88 8.70
C ALA A 420 -0.82 4.33 9.85
N GLN A 421 -2.00 4.85 9.54
CA GLN A 421 -3.00 5.19 10.54
C GLN A 421 -3.51 3.92 11.25
N ASN A 422 -3.68 4.00 12.56
CA ASN A 422 -3.98 2.84 13.37
C ASN A 422 -5.43 2.34 13.12
N GLY A 423 -5.56 1.11 12.65
CA GLY A 423 -6.84 0.54 12.21
C GLY A 423 -7.11 0.67 10.70
N ALA A 424 -6.22 1.31 9.93
CA ALA A 424 -6.32 1.36 8.48
C ALA A 424 -6.19 -0.04 7.84
N SER A 425 -6.90 -0.24 6.73
CA SER A 425 -6.68 -1.39 5.86
C SER A 425 -5.62 -1.05 4.82
N ILE A 426 -4.52 -1.80 4.79
CA ILE A 426 -3.46 -1.62 3.79
C ILE A 426 -3.76 -2.47 2.56
N GLU A 427 -3.51 -1.92 1.37
CA GLU A 427 -3.39 -2.67 0.13
C GLU A 427 -1.99 -2.46 -0.46
N ILE A 428 -1.36 -3.55 -0.89
CA ILE A 428 -0.08 -3.53 -1.61
C ILE A 428 -0.29 -4.21 -2.96
N LEU A 429 -0.02 -3.48 -4.05
CA LEU A 429 -0.09 -3.99 -5.41
C LEU A 429 1.30 -4.08 -6.05
N ASP A 430 1.46 -4.95 -7.04
CA ASP A 430 2.60 -4.95 -7.96
C ASP A 430 2.39 -3.98 -9.14
N SER A 431 3.38 -3.86 -10.03
CA SER A 431 3.30 -3.05 -11.25
C SER A 431 2.21 -3.49 -12.25
N ASN A 432 1.57 -4.64 -12.05
CA ASN A 432 0.43 -5.14 -12.85
C ASN A 432 -0.92 -4.85 -12.17
N ASN A 433 -0.92 -4.14 -11.03
CA ASN A 433 -2.07 -3.92 -10.14
C ASN A 433 -2.62 -5.22 -9.49
N THR A 434 -1.78 -6.26 -9.36
CA THR A 434 -2.12 -7.51 -8.67
C THR A 434 -1.87 -7.35 -7.18
N VAL A 435 -2.82 -7.76 -6.33
CA VAL A 435 -2.70 -7.67 -4.87
C VAL A 435 -1.61 -8.63 -4.36
N VAL A 436 -0.52 -8.05 -3.85
CA VAL A 436 0.63 -8.75 -3.25
C VAL A 436 0.38 -9.04 -1.77
N GLY A 437 -0.37 -8.18 -1.08
CA GLY A 437 -0.72 -8.37 0.33
C GLY A 437 -1.66 -7.32 0.89
N ARG A 438 -2.20 -7.62 2.08
CA ARG A 438 -3.05 -6.74 2.89
C ARG A 438 -2.61 -6.83 4.37
N PRO A 439 -1.42 -6.31 4.72
CA PRO A 439 -0.91 -6.43 6.08
C PRO A 439 -1.78 -5.66 7.07
N GLN A 440 -1.86 -6.15 8.30
CA GLN A 440 -2.54 -5.44 9.39
C GLN A 440 -1.63 -4.34 9.95
N VAL A 441 -2.23 -3.19 10.30
CA VAL A 441 -1.52 -2.13 11.03
C VAL A 441 -1.54 -2.44 12.52
N VAL A 442 -0.35 -2.57 13.12
CA VAL A 442 -0.15 -2.82 14.55
C VAL A 442 0.73 -1.72 15.11
N ASN A 443 0.25 -0.99 16.12
CA ASN A 443 0.94 0.16 16.72
C ASN A 443 1.38 1.23 15.68
N GLY A 444 0.56 1.46 14.64
CA GLY A 444 0.86 2.40 13.56
C GLY A 444 1.96 1.94 12.58
N GLN A 445 2.31 0.64 12.58
CA GLN A 445 3.28 0.03 11.65
C GLN A 445 2.67 -1.15 10.91
N PHE A 446 3.12 -1.41 9.68
CA PHE A 446 2.74 -2.61 8.91
C PHE A 446 3.99 -3.31 8.33
N SER A 447 3.85 -4.60 8.02
CA SER A 447 4.92 -5.43 7.45
C SER A 447 4.34 -6.54 6.56
N GLN A 448 4.85 -6.67 5.33
CA GLN A 448 4.44 -7.67 4.35
C GLN A 448 5.67 -8.28 3.67
N THR A 449 5.89 -9.58 3.87
CA THR A 449 6.91 -10.32 3.09
C THR A 449 6.45 -10.49 1.64
N ILE A 450 7.33 -10.19 0.68
CA ILE A 450 7.08 -10.30 -0.76
C ILE A 450 7.94 -11.40 -1.38
N THR A 451 7.40 -12.15 -2.33
CA THR A 451 8.15 -13.14 -3.10
C THR A 451 8.77 -12.45 -4.32
N ALA A 452 10.04 -12.73 -4.62
CA ALA A 452 10.73 -12.14 -5.75
C ALA A 452 10.05 -12.55 -7.08
N PRO A 453 9.56 -11.59 -7.89
CA PRO A 453 8.92 -11.90 -9.18
C PRO A 453 9.95 -12.21 -10.29
N GLY A 454 11.20 -11.77 -10.11
CA GLY A 454 12.30 -11.98 -11.04
C GLY A 454 13.51 -11.12 -10.67
N ALA A 455 14.52 -11.13 -11.53
CA ALA A 455 15.68 -10.24 -11.43
C ALA A 455 15.30 -8.77 -11.75
N GLY A 456 16.18 -7.84 -11.37
CA GLY A 456 16.02 -6.40 -11.61
C GLY A 456 15.14 -5.68 -10.58
N VAL A 457 14.65 -4.50 -10.98
CA VAL A 457 13.88 -3.59 -10.13
C VAL A 457 12.39 -3.72 -10.42
N HIS A 458 11.59 -3.89 -9.37
CA HIS A 458 10.13 -4.05 -9.44
C HIS A 458 9.44 -2.99 -8.57
N GLU A 459 8.51 -2.23 -9.15
CA GLU A 459 7.70 -1.25 -8.41
C GLU A 459 6.51 -1.92 -7.72
N TYR A 460 6.18 -1.39 -6.53
CA TYR A 460 4.98 -1.71 -5.76
C TYR A 460 4.27 -0.40 -5.38
N THR A 461 2.95 -0.41 -5.35
CA THR A 461 2.14 0.67 -4.78
C THR A 461 1.58 0.24 -3.43
N VAL A 462 1.48 1.20 -2.50
CA VAL A 462 0.93 1.01 -1.15
C VAL A 462 -0.09 2.10 -0.88
N THR A 463 -1.32 1.71 -0.59
CA THR A 463 -2.41 2.61 -0.17
C THR A 463 -2.92 2.21 1.21
N GLN A 464 -3.57 3.14 1.91
CA GLN A 464 -4.31 2.83 3.13
C GLN A 464 -5.74 3.38 3.06
N THR A 465 -6.70 2.57 3.52
CA THR A 465 -8.12 2.93 3.60
C THR A 465 -8.55 3.08 5.06
N VAL A 466 -9.19 4.20 5.39
CA VAL A 466 -9.73 4.51 6.73
C VAL A 466 -11.16 5.04 6.55
N ASP A 467 -12.11 4.47 7.29
CA ASP A 467 -13.55 4.81 7.25
C ASP A 467 -14.21 4.85 5.84
N GLY A 468 -13.58 4.19 4.86
CA GLY A 468 -14.01 4.10 3.46
C GLY A 468 -13.29 5.07 2.50
N ASP A 469 -12.62 6.09 3.03
CA ASP A 469 -11.73 6.97 2.25
C ASP A 469 -10.36 6.29 2.08
N THR A 470 -9.72 6.46 0.92
CA THR A 470 -8.48 5.77 0.54
C THR A 470 -7.42 6.76 0.10
N SER A 471 -6.25 6.66 0.71
CA SER A 471 -5.14 7.59 0.51
C SER A 471 -4.61 7.60 -0.92
N GLU A 472 -3.90 8.67 -1.26
CA GLU A 472 -2.91 8.66 -2.32
C GLU A 472 -1.88 7.51 -2.16
N ALA A 473 -1.31 7.08 -3.28
CA ALA A 473 -0.53 5.84 -3.37
C ALA A 473 0.98 6.08 -3.22
N THR A 474 1.57 5.55 -2.15
CA THR A 474 3.02 5.54 -1.96
C THR A 474 3.67 4.49 -2.85
N LYS A 475 4.64 4.90 -3.67
CA LYS A 475 5.43 4.00 -4.51
C LYS A 475 6.74 3.59 -3.86
N VAL A 476 7.07 2.31 -3.92
CA VAL A 476 8.37 1.76 -3.50
C VAL A 476 8.94 0.81 -4.55
N ALA A 477 10.26 0.73 -4.64
CA ALA A 477 10.95 -0.13 -5.60
C ALA A 477 11.80 -1.20 -4.88
N ALA A 478 11.63 -2.46 -5.26
CA ALA A 478 12.46 -3.57 -4.80
C ALA A 478 13.45 -3.96 -5.92
N ASP A 479 14.72 -3.63 -5.74
CA ASP A 479 15.79 -4.18 -6.58
C ASP A 479 16.21 -5.56 -6.04
N PHE A 480 15.84 -6.63 -6.74
CA PHE A 480 16.28 -7.99 -6.44
C PHE A 480 17.66 -8.32 -7.06
N GLY A 481 18.22 -7.42 -7.88
CA GLY A 481 19.56 -7.54 -8.44
C GLY A 481 19.65 -8.41 -9.70
N ALA A 482 20.87 -8.76 -10.10
CA ALA A 482 21.12 -9.49 -11.34
C ALA A 482 20.65 -10.97 -11.28
N ALA A 483 20.26 -11.52 -12.44
CA ALA A 483 20.13 -12.97 -12.63
C ALA A 483 21.53 -13.63 -12.67
N VAL A 484 21.59 -14.94 -12.44
CA VAL A 484 22.79 -15.74 -12.72
C VAL A 484 22.94 -15.96 -14.23
N ALA A 485 24.18 -16.02 -14.72
CA ALA A 485 24.47 -16.39 -16.10
C ALA A 485 25.64 -17.39 -16.21
N LEU A 486 25.51 -18.31 -17.17
CA LEU A 486 26.54 -19.08 -17.88
C LEU A 486 27.57 -18.21 -18.64
N THR A 487 28.89 -18.35 -18.43
CA THR A 487 29.91 -17.84 -19.38
C THR A 487 30.98 -18.87 -19.78
N SER A 488 31.09 -19.99 -19.07
CA SER A 488 31.93 -21.14 -19.41
C SER A 488 31.42 -22.38 -18.66
N PRO A 489 31.49 -23.60 -19.22
CA PRO A 489 32.02 -23.96 -20.54
C PRO A 489 30.99 -23.86 -21.67
N GLU A 490 31.50 -23.91 -22.91
CA GLU A 490 30.74 -24.03 -24.15
C GLU A 490 31.30 -25.16 -25.03
N GLY A 491 30.45 -25.82 -25.81
CA GLY A 491 30.88 -26.77 -26.84
C GLY A 491 31.40 -28.10 -26.30
N GLN A 492 32.71 -28.34 -26.43
CA GLN A 492 33.36 -29.60 -26.11
C GLN A 492 34.47 -29.36 -25.08
N VAL A 493 34.47 -30.17 -24.00
CA VAL A 493 35.47 -30.09 -22.92
C VAL A 493 36.13 -31.44 -22.66
N ALA A 494 37.28 -31.43 -21.99
CA ALA A 494 37.88 -32.63 -21.43
C ALA A 494 36.98 -33.21 -20.31
N PRO A 495 36.78 -34.54 -20.23
CA PRO A 495 36.19 -35.16 -19.06
C PRO A 495 37.17 -35.13 -17.88
N GLY A 496 36.65 -34.95 -16.67
CA GLY A 496 37.45 -34.67 -15.48
C GLY A 496 36.72 -33.71 -14.56
N MET A 497 37.49 -32.95 -13.77
CA MET A 497 36.99 -31.76 -13.08
C MET A 497 36.84 -30.61 -14.09
N VAL A 498 35.60 -30.32 -14.47
CA VAL A 498 35.27 -29.24 -15.41
C VAL A 498 35.08 -27.94 -14.61
N GLU A 499 35.83 -26.89 -14.95
CA GLU A 499 35.58 -25.55 -14.40
C GLU A 499 34.39 -24.90 -15.10
N VAL A 500 33.44 -24.43 -14.30
CA VAL A 500 32.22 -23.76 -14.73
C VAL A 500 32.23 -22.36 -14.14
N THR A 501 32.02 -21.33 -14.96
CA THR A 501 32.13 -19.92 -14.54
C THR A 501 30.97 -19.09 -15.05
N GLY A 502 30.71 -17.97 -14.37
CA GLY A 502 29.63 -17.07 -14.77
C GLY A 502 29.58 -15.75 -14.03
N THR A 503 28.47 -15.04 -14.22
CA THR A 503 28.12 -13.84 -13.46
C THR A 503 26.90 -14.07 -12.57
N THR A 504 26.79 -13.30 -11.49
CA THR A 504 25.77 -13.44 -10.45
C THR A 504 25.56 -12.11 -9.71
N GLN A 505 24.45 -11.99 -8.98
CA GLN A 505 24.27 -10.92 -8.01
C GLN A 505 25.32 -11.02 -6.88
N ALA A 506 25.99 -9.93 -6.56
CA ALA A 506 26.97 -9.90 -5.47
C ALA A 506 26.33 -10.30 -4.13
N GLY A 507 27.00 -11.22 -3.42
CA GLY A 507 26.54 -11.82 -2.16
C GLY A 507 25.55 -12.97 -2.31
N ALA A 508 25.20 -13.38 -3.54
CA ALA A 508 24.38 -14.58 -3.77
C ALA A 508 25.10 -15.87 -3.37
N LYS A 509 24.32 -16.93 -3.11
CA LYS A 509 24.79 -18.32 -3.12
C LYS A 509 24.56 -18.88 -4.51
N VAL A 510 25.52 -19.61 -5.08
CA VAL A 510 25.38 -20.24 -6.40
C VAL A 510 25.77 -21.71 -6.31
N THR A 511 24.96 -22.59 -6.90
CA THR A 511 25.21 -24.03 -7.00
C THR A 511 25.15 -24.46 -8.46
N VAL A 512 26.05 -25.36 -8.88
CA VAL A 512 26.06 -25.96 -10.21
C VAL A 512 25.62 -27.42 -10.12
N GLU A 513 24.73 -27.84 -11.00
CA GLU A 513 24.32 -29.23 -11.20
C GLU A 513 24.74 -29.71 -12.59
N ALA A 514 25.38 -30.88 -12.67
CA ALA A 514 25.75 -31.52 -13.94
C ALA A 514 25.85 -33.04 -13.76
N ALA A 515 25.37 -33.81 -14.73
CA ALA A 515 25.42 -35.28 -14.73
C ALA A 515 24.92 -35.97 -13.43
N GLY A 516 23.96 -35.37 -12.72
CA GLY A 516 23.43 -35.87 -11.45
C GLY A 516 24.31 -35.59 -10.21
N LYS A 517 25.36 -34.78 -10.35
CA LYS A 517 26.19 -34.27 -9.25
C LYS A 517 25.91 -32.78 -9.03
N THR A 518 26.25 -32.29 -7.84
CA THR A 518 26.15 -30.88 -7.46
C THR A 518 27.47 -30.37 -6.89
N ALA A 519 27.76 -29.09 -7.10
CA ALA A 519 28.91 -28.39 -6.55
C ALA A 519 28.52 -26.96 -6.11
N ASP A 520 28.94 -26.55 -4.91
CA ASP A 520 28.84 -25.16 -4.47
C ASP A 520 29.87 -24.30 -5.22
N ALA A 521 29.46 -23.10 -5.65
CA ALA A 521 30.33 -22.17 -6.36
C ALA A 521 30.97 -21.14 -5.40
N THR A 522 32.22 -20.77 -5.68
CA THR A 522 32.88 -19.63 -5.06
C THR A 522 32.45 -18.33 -5.75
N VAL A 523 31.76 -17.46 -5.03
CA VAL A 523 31.29 -16.16 -5.54
C VAL A 523 32.25 -15.04 -5.10
N THR A 524 32.78 -14.28 -6.07
CA THR A 524 33.71 -13.15 -5.83
C THR A 524 33.20 -11.89 -6.52
N GLY A 525 32.67 -10.94 -5.73
CA GLY A 525 32.01 -9.76 -6.30
C GLY A 525 30.78 -10.19 -7.12
N THR A 526 30.76 -9.90 -8.42
CA THR A 526 29.67 -10.28 -9.35
C THR A 526 30.03 -11.46 -10.26
N THR A 527 31.18 -12.11 -10.07
CA THR A 527 31.56 -13.34 -10.80
C THR A 527 31.54 -14.55 -9.88
N TRP A 528 31.48 -15.74 -10.46
CA TRP A 528 31.54 -17.00 -9.73
C TRP A 528 32.25 -18.08 -10.54
N SER A 529 32.84 -19.06 -9.84
CA SER A 529 33.32 -20.31 -10.42
C SER A 529 33.02 -21.52 -9.53
N ALA A 530 32.84 -22.68 -10.16
CA ALA A 530 32.70 -23.98 -9.53
C ALA A 530 33.52 -25.02 -10.31
N SER A 531 33.89 -26.12 -9.66
CA SER A 531 34.50 -27.27 -10.33
C SER A 531 33.63 -28.50 -10.11
N ILE A 532 33.27 -29.20 -11.18
CA ILE A 532 32.33 -30.33 -11.14
C ILE A 532 32.83 -31.50 -11.99
N GLU A 533 32.76 -32.71 -11.43
CA GLU A 533 33.33 -33.91 -12.04
C GLU A 533 32.39 -34.53 -13.09
N ILE A 534 32.66 -34.30 -14.38
CA ILE A 534 31.86 -34.84 -15.49
C ILE A 534 32.64 -35.96 -16.20
N ALA A 535 32.05 -37.15 -16.25
CA ALA A 535 32.61 -38.33 -16.89
C ALA A 535 32.53 -38.25 -18.44
N PRO A 536 33.28 -39.08 -19.20
CA PRO A 536 33.30 -39.00 -20.66
C PRO A 536 31.97 -39.32 -21.33
N SER A 537 31.52 -38.44 -22.23
CA SER A 537 30.27 -38.57 -22.98
C SER A 537 30.31 -37.84 -24.31
N THR A 538 29.97 -38.56 -25.38
CA THR A 538 29.66 -38.02 -26.72
C THR A 538 28.22 -37.49 -26.84
N THR A 539 27.38 -37.75 -25.84
CA THR A 539 26.03 -37.19 -25.73
C THR A 539 26.09 -35.91 -24.88
N PRO A 540 25.45 -34.80 -25.29
CA PRO A 540 25.50 -33.55 -24.53
C PRO A 540 25.02 -33.71 -23.08
N VAL A 541 25.85 -33.23 -22.16
CA VAL A 541 25.57 -33.12 -20.72
C VAL A 541 25.07 -31.71 -20.43
N GLN A 542 23.91 -31.59 -19.80
CA GLN A 542 23.40 -30.31 -19.30
C GLN A 542 24.15 -29.90 -18.03
N ILE A 543 24.50 -28.62 -17.94
CA ILE A 543 25.05 -27.95 -16.77
C ILE A 543 24.09 -26.83 -16.40
N THR A 544 23.54 -26.87 -15.19
CA THR A 544 22.58 -25.89 -14.67
C THR A 544 23.21 -25.13 -13.50
N ALA A 545 23.38 -23.81 -13.65
CA ALA A 545 23.71 -22.93 -12.53
C ALA A 545 22.41 -22.39 -11.90
N THR A 546 22.27 -22.54 -10.59
CA THR A 546 21.16 -21.97 -9.81
C THR A 546 21.74 -20.99 -8.78
N GLN A 547 21.24 -19.75 -8.72
CA GLN A 547 21.55 -18.83 -7.63
C GLN A 547 20.38 -18.70 -6.64
N THR A 548 20.69 -18.33 -5.41
CA THR A 548 19.78 -17.65 -4.48
C THR A 548 20.41 -16.33 -4.06
N SER A 549 19.78 -15.22 -4.43
CA SER A 549 20.24 -13.85 -4.15
C SER A 549 19.22 -13.08 -3.30
N LYS A 550 19.54 -11.81 -2.99
CA LYS A 550 18.81 -10.98 -2.01
C LYS A 550 17.28 -11.03 -2.18
N GLY A 551 16.57 -11.26 -1.08
CA GLY A 551 15.11 -11.35 -1.07
C GLY A 551 14.56 -12.72 -1.49
N ALA A 552 15.36 -13.78 -1.35
CA ALA A 552 15.06 -15.14 -1.82
C ALA A 552 14.79 -15.23 -3.34
N LEU A 553 15.43 -14.37 -4.14
CA LEU A 553 15.38 -14.48 -5.59
C LEU A 553 16.16 -15.71 -6.04
N THR A 554 15.47 -16.68 -6.63
CA THR A 554 16.08 -17.82 -7.30
C THR A 554 16.01 -17.62 -8.82
N THR A 555 17.15 -17.70 -9.50
CA THR A 555 17.21 -17.74 -10.97
C THR A 555 18.14 -18.85 -11.43
N LYS A 556 17.88 -19.41 -12.63
CA LYS A 556 18.73 -20.42 -13.26
C LYS A 556 19.33 -19.92 -14.56
N ALA A 557 20.47 -20.49 -14.92
CA ALA A 557 21.05 -20.47 -16.25
C ALA A 557 21.48 -21.89 -16.63
N ASP A 558 21.42 -22.22 -17.92
CA ASP A 558 21.70 -23.56 -18.44
C ASP A 558 22.67 -23.48 -19.62
N THR A 559 23.58 -24.46 -19.73
CA THR A 559 24.41 -24.72 -20.91
C THR A 559 24.50 -26.23 -21.16
N THR A 560 25.00 -26.64 -22.32
CA THR A 560 25.22 -28.06 -22.66
C THR A 560 26.59 -28.24 -23.31
N VAL A 561 27.33 -29.28 -22.90
CA VAL A 561 28.65 -29.63 -23.45
C VAL A 561 28.79 -31.12 -23.73
N THR A 562 29.64 -31.51 -24.67
CA THR A 562 30.16 -32.89 -24.72
C THR A 562 31.47 -33.00 -23.95
N THR A 563 31.73 -34.16 -23.38
CA THR A 563 32.89 -34.43 -22.51
C THR A 563 33.81 -35.48 -23.14
N ASP A 564 33.99 -35.37 -24.45
CA ASP A 564 34.84 -36.19 -25.31
C ASP A 564 36.01 -35.38 -25.91
N GLY A 565 36.30 -34.20 -25.35
CA GLY A 565 37.37 -33.31 -25.80
C GLY A 565 38.79 -33.78 -25.45
N PRO A 566 39.81 -33.09 -25.99
CA PRO A 566 41.21 -33.46 -25.83
C PRO A 566 41.66 -33.56 -24.37
N GLN A 567 42.41 -34.61 -24.05
CA GLN A 567 42.87 -34.93 -22.69
C GLN A 567 44.39 -34.83 -22.57
N GLU A 568 44.89 -34.55 -21.36
CA GLU A 568 46.32 -34.67 -21.08
C GLU A 568 46.70 -36.15 -20.96
N LEU A 569 47.68 -36.59 -21.76
CA LEU A 569 48.20 -37.95 -21.75
C LEU A 569 49.33 -38.09 -20.70
N LEU A 570 48.93 -38.38 -19.46
CA LEU A 570 49.82 -38.78 -18.37
C LEU A 570 50.42 -40.17 -18.66
N PRO A 571 51.57 -40.56 -18.06
CA PRO A 571 52.11 -41.91 -18.21
C PRO A 571 51.28 -42.94 -17.43
N VAL A 572 50.88 -44.04 -18.09
CA VAL A 572 50.28 -45.20 -17.40
C VAL A 572 51.36 -46.04 -16.72
N THR A 573 51.09 -46.43 -15.47
CA THR A 573 51.98 -47.20 -14.59
C THR A 573 51.22 -48.32 -13.91
N ILE A 574 51.91 -49.42 -13.60
CA ILE A 574 51.47 -50.43 -12.63
C ILE A 574 52.32 -50.19 -11.37
N THR A 575 51.67 -50.14 -10.20
CA THR A 575 52.33 -49.89 -8.90
C THR A 575 52.25 -51.10 -7.96
N GLY A 576 51.31 -52.02 -8.18
CA GLY A 576 51.21 -53.25 -7.42
C GLY A 576 50.14 -54.22 -7.93
N PRO A 577 50.08 -55.44 -7.36
CA PRO A 577 50.98 -55.97 -6.34
C PRO A 577 52.24 -56.58 -6.98
N GLY A 578 53.28 -56.86 -6.19
CA GLY A 578 54.44 -57.63 -6.65
C GLY A 578 54.19 -59.15 -6.69
N THR A 579 53.23 -59.64 -5.89
CA THR A 579 52.91 -61.06 -5.76
C THR A 579 51.40 -61.36 -5.84
N TYR A 580 51.06 -62.63 -6.10
CA TYR A 580 49.70 -63.17 -6.06
C TYR A 580 49.65 -64.58 -5.43
N THR A 581 48.45 -65.00 -5.03
CA THR A 581 48.13 -66.37 -4.64
C THR A 581 47.37 -67.07 -5.77
N ASN A 582 47.83 -68.25 -6.19
CA ASN A 582 47.22 -69.00 -7.30
C ASN A 582 45.72 -69.27 -7.06
N GLY A 583 44.90 -68.98 -8.07
CA GLY A 583 43.44 -69.14 -8.04
C GLY A 583 42.68 -68.04 -7.28
N GLN A 584 43.38 -67.10 -6.63
CA GLN A 584 42.77 -65.95 -5.96
C GLN A 584 42.84 -64.68 -6.81
N ASN A 585 41.90 -63.75 -6.60
CA ASN A 585 41.89 -62.46 -7.27
C ASN A 585 42.96 -61.54 -6.68
N ALA A 586 43.90 -61.08 -7.51
CA ALA A 586 44.81 -59.99 -7.17
C ALA A 586 44.28 -58.65 -7.73
N ARG A 587 44.48 -57.57 -6.97
CA ARG A 587 44.12 -56.18 -7.32
C ARG A 587 45.31 -55.52 -8.03
N VAL A 588 45.43 -55.68 -9.35
CA VAL A 588 46.44 -54.92 -10.12
C VAL A 588 46.02 -53.46 -10.14
N HIS A 589 46.91 -52.53 -9.79
CA HIS A 589 46.57 -51.11 -9.65
C HIS A 589 47.74 -50.18 -9.99
N GLY A 590 47.42 -48.92 -10.33
CA GLY A 590 48.42 -47.88 -10.60
C GLY A 590 47.81 -46.56 -11.04
N LYS A 591 48.62 -45.72 -11.69
CA LYS A 591 48.22 -44.41 -12.23
C LYS A 591 48.08 -44.42 -13.75
N ALA A 592 47.24 -43.54 -14.27
CA ALA A 592 46.96 -43.27 -15.68
C ALA A 592 46.41 -41.84 -15.83
N SER A 593 46.04 -41.40 -17.04
CA SER A 593 45.20 -40.21 -17.21
C SER A 593 43.81 -40.42 -16.59
N PRO A 594 43.17 -39.36 -16.06
CA PRO A 594 41.79 -39.44 -15.57
C PRO A 594 40.83 -40.06 -16.59
N PHE A 595 39.93 -40.91 -16.12
CA PHE A 595 38.94 -41.63 -16.95
C PHE A 595 39.47 -42.50 -18.11
N ALA A 596 40.78 -42.69 -18.27
CA ALA A 596 41.34 -43.53 -19.32
C ALA A 596 40.89 -45.00 -19.21
N GLU A 597 40.59 -45.65 -20.34
CA GLU A 597 40.25 -47.08 -20.38
C GLU A 597 41.51 -47.93 -20.34
N ILE A 598 41.65 -48.75 -19.31
CA ILE A 598 42.84 -49.54 -19.01
C ILE A 598 42.63 -50.99 -19.44
N THR A 599 43.58 -51.49 -20.23
CA THR A 599 43.71 -52.91 -20.58
C THR A 599 45.03 -53.45 -20.05
N LEU A 600 45.05 -54.72 -19.64
CA LEU A 600 46.28 -55.42 -19.26
C LEU A 600 46.68 -56.42 -20.33
N GLU A 601 47.98 -56.54 -20.57
CA GLU A 601 48.58 -57.54 -21.45
C GLU A 601 49.69 -58.28 -20.68
N ALA A 602 49.67 -59.61 -20.77
CA ALA A 602 50.73 -60.48 -20.27
C ALA A 602 51.67 -60.90 -21.41
N GLN A 603 52.76 -61.62 -21.10
CA GLN A 603 53.72 -62.11 -22.10
C GLN A 603 53.15 -63.07 -23.16
N TRP A 604 51.88 -63.49 -23.04
CA TRP A 604 51.15 -64.33 -23.98
C TRP A 604 50.01 -63.60 -24.71
N GLY A 605 49.84 -62.29 -24.50
CA GLY A 605 48.80 -61.46 -25.12
C GLY A 605 47.82 -60.82 -24.13
N PRO A 606 46.77 -60.15 -24.66
CA PRO A 606 45.84 -59.32 -23.88
C PRO A 606 44.98 -60.14 -22.92
N LEU A 607 44.71 -59.56 -21.76
CA LEU A 607 43.84 -60.11 -20.72
C LEU A 607 42.41 -59.58 -20.90
N THR A 608 41.41 -60.40 -20.57
CA THR A 608 39.99 -60.08 -20.85
C THR A 608 39.38 -59.06 -19.89
N GLN A 609 39.99 -58.83 -18.73
CA GLN A 609 39.55 -57.81 -17.77
C GLN A 609 40.03 -56.42 -18.20
N LYS A 610 39.10 -55.46 -18.14
CA LYS A 610 39.36 -54.03 -18.36
C LYS A 610 39.08 -53.25 -17.07
N GLY A 611 39.76 -52.12 -16.93
CA GLY A 611 39.50 -51.13 -15.88
C GLY A 611 39.27 -49.75 -16.49
N ARG A 612 38.96 -48.77 -15.66
CA ARG A 612 39.02 -47.35 -16.00
C ARG A 612 39.69 -46.61 -14.84
N ALA A 613 40.45 -45.57 -15.15
CA ALA A 613 40.92 -44.64 -14.12
C ALA A 613 39.76 -43.80 -13.56
N ASP A 614 39.88 -43.38 -12.30
CA ASP A 614 38.99 -42.38 -11.71
C ASP A 614 39.39 -40.94 -12.12
N VAL A 615 38.83 -39.93 -11.48
CA VAL A 615 39.19 -38.52 -11.71
C VAL A 615 40.63 -38.17 -11.26
N ASN A 616 41.20 -38.94 -10.33
CA ASN A 616 42.56 -38.77 -9.80
C ASN A 616 43.62 -39.57 -10.60
N GLY A 617 43.21 -40.24 -11.68
CA GLY A 617 44.05 -41.13 -12.46
C GLY A 617 44.34 -42.48 -11.80
N ASP A 618 43.73 -42.80 -10.64
CA ASP A 618 43.87 -44.10 -9.99
C ASP A 618 43.01 -45.15 -10.70
N TRP A 619 43.62 -46.29 -11.03
CA TRP A 619 42.91 -47.41 -11.65
C TRP A 619 43.20 -48.72 -10.93
N GLU A 620 42.23 -49.64 -10.98
CA GLU A 620 42.39 -51.02 -10.50
C GLU A 620 41.70 -52.03 -11.42
N ILE A 621 42.26 -53.23 -11.49
CA ILE A 621 41.71 -54.40 -12.18
C ILE A 621 41.89 -55.62 -11.26
N TRP A 622 40.76 -56.16 -10.77
CA TRP A 622 40.73 -57.41 -10.02
C TRP A 622 40.63 -58.60 -10.98
N ARG A 623 41.57 -59.55 -10.87
CA ARG A 623 41.51 -60.79 -11.66
C ARG A 623 42.26 -61.94 -10.98
N GLY A 624 41.81 -63.17 -11.26
CA GLY A 624 42.52 -64.38 -10.88
C GLY A 624 43.81 -64.55 -11.68
N PHE A 625 44.86 -65.02 -11.00
CA PHE A 625 46.14 -65.40 -11.59
C PHE A 625 46.45 -66.87 -11.22
N GLY A 626 47.05 -67.61 -12.14
CA GLY A 626 47.23 -69.07 -12.05
C GLY A 626 47.44 -69.71 -13.43
N PRO A 627 48.22 -70.80 -13.55
CA PRO A 627 48.95 -71.52 -12.50
C PRO A 627 50.13 -70.71 -11.94
N ASP A 628 50.89 -71.27 -10.98
CA ASP A 628 52.06 -70.64 -10.35
C ASP A 628 53.22 -70.36 -11.35
N VAL A 629 53.09 -69.26 -12.09
CA VAL A 629 54.09 -68.72 -13.02
C VAL A 629 54.27 -67.21 -12.82
N ALA A 630 55.44 -66.67 -13.12
CA ALA A 630 55.63 -65.23 -13.18
C ALA A 630 54.87 -64.63 -14.38
N TYR A 631 54.14 -63.54 -14.17
CA TYR A 631 53.49 -62.76 -15.22
C TYR A 631 54.30 -61.49 -15.48
N THR A 632 54.69 -61.27 -16.73
CA THR A 632 55.23 -59.96 -17.18
C THR A 632 54.05 -59.15 -17.70
N LEU A 633 53.54 -58.25 -16.87
CA LEU A 633 52.37 -57.41 -17.19
C LEU A 633 52.78 -56.08 -17.79
N THR A 634 51.96 -55.59 -18.71
CA THR A 634 51.94 -54.18 -19.14
C THR A 634 50.51 -53.67 -19.13
N ALA A 635 50.32 -52.42 -18.74
CA ALA A 635 49.06 -51.70 -18.84
C ALA A 635 49.07 -50.80 -20.07
N THR A 636 48.01 -50.83 -20.87
CA THR A 636 47.81 -49.89 -21.97
C THR A 636 46.55 -49.08 -21.67
N GLN A 637 46.68 -47.76 -21.66
CA GLN A 637 45.55 -46.84 -21.49
C GLN A 637 45.09 -46.28 -22.83
N ASN A 638 43.80 -45.98 -22.94
CA ASN A 638 43.19 -45.37 -24.12
C ASN A 638 42.28 -44.22 -23.65
N LEU A 639 42.49 -43.02 -24.21
CA LEU A 639 41.74 -41.81 -23.89
C LEU A 639 40.53 -41.68 -24.83
N THR A 640 39.56 -40.82 -24.48
CA THR A 640 38.33 -40.64 -25.29
C THR A 640 38.60 -39.94 -26.62
N ASP A 641 39.66 -39.12 -26.70
CA ASP A 641 40.13 -38.45 -27.91
C ASP A 641 40.98 -39.35 -28.84
N GLY A 642 41.19 -40.61 -28.46
CA GLY A 642 41.97 -41.60 -29.22
C GLY A 642 43.48 -41.62 -28.89
N GLN A 643 43.97 -40.78 -27.98
CA GLN A 643 45.35 -40.90 -27.48
C GLN A 643 45.53 -42.20 -26.66
N SER A 644 46.76 -42.72 -26.63
CA SER A 644 47.10 -43.91 -25.84
C SER A 644 48.57 -43.94 -25.44
N SER A 645 48.87 -44.63 -24.34
CA SER A 645 50.24 -44.96 -23.96
C SER A 645 50.30 -46.29 -23.20
N LYS A 646 51.49 -46.86 -23.07
CA LYS A 646 51.73 -48.18 -22.49
C LYS A 646 52.81 -48.13 -21.42
N SER A 647 52.61 -48.88 -20.34
CA SER A 647 53.50 -48.87 -19.18
C SER A 647 54.82 -49.59 -19.45
N ALA A 648 55.80 -49.35 -18.57
CA ALA A 648 56.89 -50.29 -18.38
C ALA A 648 56.37 -51.69 -17.97
N THR A 649 57.18 -52.73 -18.16
CA THR A 649 56.87 -54.09 -17.72
C THR A 649 56.90 -54.20 -16.20
N HIS A 650 55.83 -54.70 -15.61
CA HIS A 650 55.71 -55.03 -14.19
C HIS A 650 55.74 -56.54 -14.01
N GLU A 651 56.56 -57.05 -13.10
CA GLU A 651 56.59 -58.48 -12.79
C GLU A 651 55.66 -58.81 -11.62
N LEU A 652 54.77 -59.79 -11.83
CA LEU A 652 53.83 -60.29 -10.83
C LEU A 652 54.10 -61.78 -10.58
N ARG A 653 54.63 -62.11 -9.41
CA ARG A 653 55.13 -63.46 -9.06
C ARG A 653 54.17 -64.26 -8.15
N PRO A 654 54.17 -65.60 -8.19
CA PRO A 654 53.52 -66.39 -7.14
C PRO A 654 54.14 -66.10 -5.76
N GLU A 655 53.33 -66.16 -4.69
CA GLU A 655 53.82 -65.96 -3.33
C GLU A 655 54.96 -66.93 -2.97
N GLY A 656 56.01 -66.41 -2.32
CA GLY A 656 57.19 -67.16 -1.93
C GLY A 656 58.24 -67.37 -3.04
N THR A 657 57.98 -66.96 -4.29
CA THR A 657 58.91 -67.13 -5.44
C THR A 657 59.75 -65.88 -5.76
N ASP A 658 59.84 -64.94 -4.82
CA ASP A 658 60.63 -63.73 -4.96
C ASP A 658 62.14 -64.05 -4.83
N PRO A 659 62.96 -63.84 -5.88
CA PRO A 659 64.39 -64.14 -5.85
C PRO A 659 65.18 -63.15 -4.99
N SER A 660 64.64 -61.94 -4.74
CA SER A 660 65.25 -60.90 -3.91
C SER A 660 65.05 -61.15 -2.40
N ALA A 661 64.02 -61.89 -2.02
CA ALA A 661 63.83 -62.37 -0.67
C ALA A 661 64.95 -63.38 -0.31
N GLY A 662 65.98 -62.90 0.38
CA GLY A 662 67.13 -63.67 0.85
C GLY A 662 66.79 -64.63 2.00
N VAL A 663 67.82 -65.29 2.53
CA VAL A 663 67.74 -66.15 3.73
C VAL A 663 68.90 -65.82 4.66
N GLU A 664 68.63 -65.74 5.95
CA GLU A 664 69.59 -65.33 6.98
C GLU A 664 69.36 -66.09 8.29
N ILE A 665 70.43 -66.33 9.05
CA ILE A 665 70.37 -66.84 10.43
C ILE A 665 70.51 -65.61 11.36
N THR A 666 69.45 -65.27 12.08
CA THR A 666 69.34 -64.03 12.87
C THR A 666 69.49 -64.25 14.38
N GLY A 667 69.54 -65.50 14.85
CA GLY A 667 69.69 -65.79 16.27
C GLY A 667 70.24 -67.20 16.54
N PRO A 668 70.92 -67.41 17.69
CA PRO A 668 71.06 -66.49 18.83
C PRO A 668 72.01 -65.31 18.59
N ALA A 669 71.61 -64.10 18.97
CA ALA A 669 72.24 -62.84 18.54
C ALA A 669 73.67 -62.62 19.07
N ASP A 670 74.10 -63.36 20.09
CA ASP A 670 75.47 -63.35 20.62
C ASP A 670 76.40 -64.39 19.96
N GLY A 671 75.85 -65.24 19.08
CA GLY A 671 76.56 -66.34 18.44
C GLY A 671 76.94 -67.47 19.40
N ARG A 672 76.21 -67.69 20.50
CA ARG A 672 76.55 -68.73 21.51
C ARG A 672 75.47 -69.78 21.72
N PHE A 673 75.88 -70.95 22.23
CA PHE A 673 74.97 -72.04 22.59
C PHE A 673 75.42 -72.80 23.83
N ASP A 674 74.47 -73.41 24.52
CA ASP A 674 74.71 -74.31 25.64
C ASP A 674 74.79 -75.77 25.15
N PRO A 675 75.94 -76.46 25.26
CA PRO A 675 76.10 -77.83 24.76
C PRO A 675 75.31 -78.89 25.55
N THR A 676 74.63 -78.53 26.64
CA THR A 676 73.88 -79.48 27.48
C THR A 676 72.39 -79.60 27.13
N ARG A 677 71.86 -78.72 26.27
CA ARG A 677 70.41 -78.62 25.97
C ARG A 677 70.11 -78.33 24.50
N GLY A 678 68.82 -78.31 24.15
CA GLY A 678 68.34 -77.77 22.89
C GLY A 678 68.46 -76.24 22.86
N ASN A 679 69.04 -75.70 21.79
CA ASN A 679 69.24 -74.28 21.55
C ASN A 679 68.36 -73.83 20.38
N ARG A 680 67.71 -72.68 20.53
CA ARG A 680 66.83 -72.10 19.52
C ARG A 680 67.63 -71.26 18.51
N ILE A 681 67.64 -71.71 17.27
CA ILE A 681 68.16 -70.98 16.10
C ILE A 681 66.96 -70.30 15.42
N THR A 682 67.13 -69.06 14.96
CA THR A 682 66.10 -68.30 14.24
C THR A 682 66.65 -67.67 12.98
N GLY A 683 65.76 -67.32 12.04
CA GLY A 683 66.15 -66.62 10.83
C GLY A 683 64.99 -66.05 10.02
N THR A 684 65.36 -65.47 8.89
CA THR A 684 64.45 -64.96 7.85
C THR A 684 64.68 -65.73 6.54
N ALA A 685 63.66 -65.71 5.68
CA ALA A 685 63.61 -66.38 4.38
C ALA A 685 62.47 -65.76 3.53
N ALA A 686 62.29 -66.23 2.30
CA ALA A 686 61.06 -65.96 1.55
C ALA A 686 59.83 -66.58 2.26
N PRO A 687 58.63 -65.94 2.19
CA PRO A 687 57.40 -66.50 2.75
C PRO A 687 57.14 -67.94 2.32
N ASN A 688 56.71 -68.78 3.25
CA ASN A 688 56.40 -70.20 3.06
C ASN A 688 57.56 -71.11 2.59
N ALA A 689 58.79 -70.60 2.44
CA ALA A 689 59.96 -71.37 2.00
C ALA A 689 60.36 -72.50 2.98
N THR A 690 61.02 -73.52 2.45
CA THR A 690 61.58 -74.64 3.24
C THR A 690 63.09 -74.46 3.41
N ILE A 691 63.57 -74.49 4.65
CA ILE A 691 64.96 -74.22 5.02
C ILE A 691 65.67 -75.52 5.39
N SER A 692 66.91 -75.65 4.92
CA SER A 692 67.90 -76.63 5.38
C SER A 692 69.02 -75.90 6.11
N LEU A 693 69.18 -76.18 7.40
CA LEU A 693 70.30 -75.72 8.21
C LEU A 693 71.48 -76.68 8.01
N ARG A 694 72.61 -76.16 7.53
CA ARG A 694 73.82 -76.92 7.18
C ARG A 694 75.02 -76.49 8.02
N ALA A 695 76.02 -77.37 8.07
CA ALA A 695 77.39 -77.08 8.49
C ALA A 695 78.36 -77.57 7.39
N PRO A 696 79.65 -77.18 7.40
CA PRO A 696 80.62 -77.56 6.35
C PRO A 696 80.74 -79.07 6.06
N TRP A 697 80.36 -79.93 7.00
CA TRP A 697 80.41 -81.39 6.87
C TRP A 697 79.05 -82.05 6.55
N GLY A 698 77.96 -81.28 6.40
CA GLY A 698 76.67 -81.83 5.98
C GLY A 698 75.43 -81.09 6.46
N GLU A 699 74.26 -81.67 6.16
CA GLU A 699 72.97 -81.20 6.63
C GLU A 699 72.78 -81.47 8.13
N LEU A 700 72.31 -80.46 8.88
CA LEU A 700 71.95 -80.61 10.29
C LEU A 700 70.45 -80.87 10.45
N VAL A 701 69.62 -80.05 9.82
CA VAL A 701 68.15 -80.16 9.82
C VAL A 701 67.61 -79.71 8.47
N SER A 702 66.69 -80.46 7.88
CA SER A 702 65.87 -80.03 6.73
C SER A 702 64.38 -80.03 7.09
N GLY A 703 63.56 -79.41 6.24
CA GLY A 703 62.10 -79.35 6.43
C GLY A 703 61.62 -78.27 7.41
N ILE A 704 62.50 -77.38 7.88
CA ILE A 704 62.11 -76.20 8.66
C ILE A 704 61.27 -75.30 7.73
N LYS A 705 60.06 -74.92 8.13
CA LYS A 705 59.20 -74.08 7.27
C LYS A 705 59.18 -72.63 7.77
N ALA A 706 59.47 -71.68 6.87
CA ALA A 706 59.23 -70.27 7.11
C ALA A 706 57.72 -69.96 7.08
N ASN A 707 57.26 -69.08 7.96
CA ASN A 707 55.86 -68.66 8.01
C ASN A 707 55.51 -67.68 6.85
N GLY A 708 54.27 -67.21 6.80
CA GLY A 708 53.81 -66.24 5.79
C GLY A 708 54.51 -64.86 5.85
N SER A 709 55.21 -64.55 6.95
CA SER A 709 56.06 -63.36 7.08
C SER A 709 57.56 -63.65 6.87
N GLY A 710 57.92 -64.84 6.37
CA GLY A 710 59.30 -65.24 6.09
C GLY A 710 60.14 -65.61 7.32
N GLN A 711 59.58 -65.59 8.53
CA GLN A 711 60.32 -65.97 9.75
C GLN A 711 60.36 -67.49 9.93
N TRP A 712 61.50 -68.02 10.36
CA TRP A 712 61.67 -69.44 10.69
C TRP A 712 62.44 -69.63 12.01
N GLU A 713 62.20 -70.78 12.66
CA GLU A 713 62.91 -71.19 13.87
C GLU A 713 63.11 -72.71 13.93
N VAL A 714 64.11 -73.16 14.69
CA VAL A 714 64.34 -74.57 15.01
C VAL A 714 65.05 -74.70 16.36
N SER A 715 64.73 -75.73 17.15
CA SER A 715 65.48 -76.09 18.35
C SER A 715 66.39 -77.29 18.09
N ARG A 716 67.69 -77.18 18.43
CA ARG A 716 68.68 -78.23 18.17
C ARG A 716 69.70 -78.34 19.31
N GLY A 717 70.04 -79.58 19.69
CA GLY A 717 71.20 -79.86 20.54
C GLY A 717 72.50 -79.85 19.73
N PHE A 718 73.54 -79.20 20.26
CA PHE A 718 74.86 -79.08 19.64
C PHE A 718 75.92 -79.65 20.59
N GLY A 719 76.92 -80.36 20.07
CA GLY A 719 78.04 -80.88 20.87
C GLY A 719 79.02 -79.76 21.24
N ASN A 720 79.93 -79.99 22.18
CA ASN A 720 80.87 -78.96 22.64
C ASN A 720 82.00 -78.66 21.63
N MET A 721 81.68 -77.96 20.55
CA MET A 721 82.59 -77.50 19.50
C MET A 721 82.06 -76.23 18.83
N VAL A 722 82.90 -75.48 18.10
CA VAL A 722 82.44 -74.35 17.27
C VAL A 722 81.76 -74.89 16.01
N TYR A 723 80.59 -74.34 15.70
CA TYR A 723 79.85 -74.60 14.47
C TYR A 723 79.92 -73.38 13.55
N PHE A 724 80.12 -73.65 12.27
CA PHE A 724 79.90 -72.71 11.19
C PHE A 724 78.60 -73.15 10.51
N LEU A 725 77.61 -72.27 10.42
CA LEU A 725 76.26 -72.60 10.00
C LEU A 725 75.86 -71.80 8.77
N THR A 726 75.12 -72.44 7.85
CA THR A 726 74.43 -71.75 6.75
C THR A 726 73.00 -72.26 6.64
N ALA A 727 72.09 -71.38 6.24
CA ALA A 727 70.70 -71.70 5.95
C ALA A 727 70.49 -71.68 4.43
N GLU A 728 70.20 -72.83 3.84
CA GLU A 728 69.76 -72.97 2.45
C GLU A 728 68.23 -72.92 2.42
N GLN A 729 67.64 -71.86 1.83
CA GLN A 729 66.21 -71.87 1.55
C GLN A 729 65.93 -72.51 0.19
N THR A 730 64.79 -73.20 0.11
CA THR A 730 64.13 -73.65 -1.11
C THR A 730 62.75 -72.98 -1.13
N ARG A 731 62.54 -72.12 -2.13
CA ARG A 731 61.30 -71.36 -2.34
C ARG A 731 60.18 -72.23 -2.92
N THR A 732 58.98 -71.67 -3.01
CA THR A 732 57.78 -72.36 -3.55
C THR A 732 57.91 -72.78 -5.02
N ASP A 733 58.79 -72.13 -5.80
CA ASP A 733 59.17 -72.53 -7.17
C ASP A 733 60.34 -73.53 -7.24
N ASN A 734 60.85 -74.00 -6.09
CA ASN A 734 62.08 -74.77 -5.91
C ASN A 734 63.38 -74.00 -6.19
N SER A 735 63.33 -72.68 -6.44
CA SER A 735 64.56 -71.88 -6.50
C SER A 735 65.25 -71.84 -5.14
N LYS A 736 66.59 -71.80 -5.14
CA LYS A 736 67.39 -71.84 -3.92
C LYS A 736 68.24 -70.60 -3.72
N SER A 737 68.54 -70.30 -2.47
CA SER A 737 69.62 -69.40 -2.06
C SER A 737 70.14 -69.82 -0.68
N VAL A 738 71.36 -69.38 -0.34
CA VAL A 738 72.06 -69.76 0.89
C VAL A 738 72.46 -68.50 1.64
N SER A 739 72.35 -68.52 2.96
CA SER A 739 72.74 -67.39 3.82
C SER A 739 74.25 -67.16 3.83
N PRO A 740 74.70 -65.99 4.31
CA PRO A 740 76.04 -65.84 4.88
C PRO A 740 76.33 -66.90 5.96
N GLU A 741 77.60 -67.13 6.24
CA GLU A 741 78.03 -68.03 7.32
C GLU A 741 77.79 -67.40 8.70
N PHE A 742 77.19 -68.17 9.60
CA PHE A 742 76.87 -67.80 10.97
C PHE A 742 77.72 -68.65 11.94
N VAL A 743 78.52 -67.99 12.79
CA VAL A 743 79.44 -68.69 13.71
C VAL A 743 78.78 -68.88 15.07
N LEU A 744 78.55 -70.14 15.45
CA LEU A 744 77.88 -70.53 16.70
C LEU A 744 78.89 -71.24 17.63
N LYS A 745 79.23 -70.61 18.76
CA LYS A 745 80.31 -71.03 19.69
C LYS A 745 79.76 -71.60 21.01
N PRO A 746 80.37 -72.63 21.60
CA PRO A 746 79.90 -73.15 22.87
C PRO A 746 80.13 -72.14 23.99
N ILE A 747 79.18 -72.08 24.92
CA ILE A 747 79.36 -71.42 26.22
C ILE A 747 80.33 -72.29 27.03
N ALA A 748 81.38 -71.67 27.59
CA ALA A 748 82.40 -72.39 28.35
C ALA A 748 81.80 -73.07 29.59
N SER A 749 82.24 -74.28 29.91
CA SER A 749 81.65 -75.10 30.99
C SER A 749 81.69 -74.37 32.34
N GLN A 750 80.52 -74.00 32.86
CA GLN A 750 80.39 -73.25 34.11
C GLN A 750 80.47 -74.14 35.36
N THR A 751 80.92 -75.40 35.25
CA THR A 751 80.90 -76.38 36.36
C THR A 751 82.12 -76.36 37.28
N SER A 752 83.17 -75.59 36.96
CA SER A 752 84.38 -75.53 37.81
C SER A 752 84.06 -75.06 39.24
N PRO A 753 84.74 -75.60 40.26
CA PRO A 753 84.68 -75.08 41.62
C PRO A 753 85.47 -73.77 41.73
N VAL A 754 85.03 -72.86 42.59
CA VAL A 754 85.86 -71.73 43.02
C VAL A 754 86.73 -72.14 44.21
N ALA A 755 88.03 -71.85 44.14
CA ALA A 755 88.96 -72.13 45.22
C ALA A 755 90.12 -71.13 45.22
N ILE A 756 90.58 -70.75 46.41
CA ILE A 756 91.82 -70.00 46.61
C ILE A 756 92.98 -71.01 46.63
N THR A 757 93.95 -70.87 45.73
CA THR A 757 95.04 -71.84 45.51
C THR A 757 96.41 -71.31 45.95
N GLY A 758 96.56 -70.00 46.11
CA GLY A 758 97.81 -69.35 46.48
C GLY A 758 97.59 -68.05 47.29
N PRO A 759 98.55 -67.64 48.14
CA PRO A 759 99.82 -68.30 48.45
C PRO A 759 99.61 -69.62 49.23
N ARG A 760 100.67 -70.39 49.48
CA ARG A 760 100.57 -71.68 50.19
C ARG A 760 99.88 -71.51 51.57
N ALA A 761 99.03 -72.46 51.97
CA ALA A 761 98.41 -72.42 53.30
C ALA A 761 99.48 -72.30 54.41
N GLY A 762 99.29 -71.35 55.33
CA GLY A 762 100.29 -70.99 56.34
C GLY A 762 101.42 -70.06 55.88
N TYR A 763 101.32 -69.42 54.71
CA TYR A 763 102.32 -68.47 54.22
C TYR A 763 102.50 -67.26 55.15
N GLU A 764 103.75 -66.94 55.44
CA GLU A 764 104.16 -65.95 56.44
C GLU A 764 104.41 -64.56 55.84
N TYR A 765 103.85 -63.50 56.43
CA TYR A 765 103.89 -62.13 55.89
C TYR A 765 104.54 -61.05 56.77
N PRO A 766 105.26 -60.07 56.16
CA PRO A 766 104.60 -58.88 55.57
C PRO A 766 105.08 -58.44 54.16
N GLY A 767 104.30 -57.60 53.44
CA GLY A 767 104.59 -57.09 52.08
C GLY A 767 103.34 -56.72 51.24
N ALA A 768 103.35 -57.01 49.93
CA ALA A 768 102.15 -57.08 49.06
C ALA A 768 101.98 -58.49 48.43
N THR A 769 100.91 -59.22 48.80
CA THR A 769 100.71 -60.64 48.47
C THR A 769 99.87 -60.81 47.22
N THR A 770 100.34 -61.61 46.25
CA THR A 770 99.48 -62.18 45.21
C THR A 770 98.67 -63.34 45.78
N VAL A 771 97.36 -63.17 45.88
CA VAL A 771 96.38 -64.25 46.07
C VAL A 771 96.02 -64.79 44.69
N THR A 772 96.01 -66.12 44.53
CA THR A 772 95.62 -66.81 43.29
C THR A 772 94.50 -67.80 43.56
N GLY A 773 93.73 -68.13 42.53
CA GLY A 773 92.72 -69.17 42.62
C GLY A 773 92.23 -69.67 41.27
N ILE A 774 91.26 -70.57 41.33
CA ILE A 774 90.51 -71.10 40.19
C ILE A 774 89.01 -70.81 40.36
N ALA A 775 88.29 -70.80 39.25
CA ALA A 775 86.85 -70.61 39.12
C ALA A 775 86.38 -71.17 37.75
N SER A 776 85.11 -70.95 37.38
CA SER A 776 84.60 -71.21 36.04
C SER A 776 85.15 -70.16 35.04
N PRO A 777 85.54 -70.55 33.82
CA PRO A 777 86.04 -69.59 32.83
C PRO A 777 85.06 -68.43 32.57
N GLY A 778 85.57 -67.20 32.61
CA GLY A 778 84.79 -65.98 32.46
C GLY A 778 83.93 -65.58 33.66
N ALA A 779 83.91 -66.35 34.76
CA ALA A 779 83.13 -66.00 35.96
C ALA A 779 83.70 -64.78 36.69
N SER A 780 82.82 -63.99 37.29
CA SER A 780 83.20 -62.93 38.24
C SER A 780 83.48 -63.56 39.60
N VAL A 781 84.63 -63.31 40.20
CA VAL A 781 85.07 -63.88 41.48
C VAL A 781 85.28 -62.76 42.49
N THR A 782 84.42 -62.72 43.48
CA THR A 782 84.42 -61.77 44.60
C THR A 782 85.15 -62.37 45.80
N ILE A 783 86.29 -61.80 46.18
CA ILE A 783 87.09 -62.25 47.34
C ILE A 783 86.83 -61.32 48.52
N SER A 784 86.52 -61.90 49.68
CA SER A 784 86.25 -61.23 50.96
C SER A 784 87.14 -61.76 52.09
N SER A 785 87.31 -60.94 53.12
CA SER A 785 87.89 -61.30 54.42
C SER A 785 86.78 -61.55 55.45
N GLN A 786 87.15 -61.77 56.72
CA GLN A 786 86.21 -61.76 57.84
C GLN A 786 85.66 -60.36 58.22
N TRP A 787 86.01 -59.29 57.47
CA TRP A 787 85.59 -57.90 57.74
C TRP A 787 84.99 -57.19 56.52
N ASP A 788 85.56 -57.37 55.33
CA ASP A 788 85.33 -56.56 54.12
C ASP A 788 85.38 -57.40 52.82
N GLU A 789 84.75 -56.91 51.74
CA GLU A 789 85.13 -57.36 50.40
C GLU A 789 86.54 -56.82 50.10
N LEU A 790 87.45 -57.70 49.68
CA LEU A 790 88.83 -57.34 49.38
C LEU A 790 89.03 -56.90 47.94
N ARG A 791 88.42 -57.62 46.98
CA ARG A 791 88.43 -57.34 45.54
C ARG A 791 87.49 -58.28 44.79
N THR A 792 86.86 -57.81 43.72
CA THR A 792 86.28 -58.64 42.66
C THR A 792 87.18 -58.68 41.42
N VAL A 793 87.33 -59.85 40.78
CA VAL A 793 88.15 -60.10 39.57
C VAL A 793 87.44 -61.08 38.62
N THR A 794 87.67 -61.00 37.31
CA THR A 794 87.16 -62.01 36.37
C THR A 794 88.18 -63.13 36.18
N ALA A 795 87.73 -64.38 36.09
CA ALA A 795 88.57 -65.53 35.75
C ALA A 795 88.82 -65.60 34.23
N ASP A 796 90.03 -66.03 33.85
CA ASP A 796 90.45 -66.17 32.45
C ASP A 796 89.80 -67.37 31.72
N GLU A 797 90.17 -67.61 30.46
CA GLU A 797 89.60 -68.69 29.64
C GLU A 797 89.96 -70.09 30.15
N ASP A 798 91.04 -70.24 30.93
CA ASP A 798 91.42 -71.47 31.63
C ASP A 798 90.80 -71.54 33.05
N GLY A 799 90.07 -70.51 33.48
CA GLY A 799 89.41 -70.43 34.79
C GLY A 799 90.33 -69.97 35.93
N ASN A 800 91.54 -69.49 35.66
CA ASN A 800 92.43 -68.96 36.70
C ASN A 800 92.09 -67.50 37.03
N TRP A 801 92.39 -67.08 38.26
CA TRP A 801 92.30 -65.68 38.67
C TRP A 801 93.39 -65.32 39.67
N SER A 802 93.73 -64.03 39.76
CA SER A 802 94.64 -63.52 40.78
C SER A 802 94.43 -62.05 41.12
N PHE A 803 94.87 -61.64 42.31
CA PHE A 803 95.05 -60.23 42.66
C PHE A 803 96.21 -60.06 43.64
N ASN A 804 96.88 -58.91 43.59
CA ASN A 804 97.90 -58.53 44.57
C ASN A 804 97.37 -57.40 45.47
N ARG A 805 97.50 -57.55 46.80
CA ARG A 805 97.11 -56.56 47.82
C ARG A 805 98.08 -56.58 49.00
N GLY A 806 98.30 -55.42 49.63
CA GLY A 806 98.98 -55.34 50.93
C GLY A 806 98.09 -55.82 52.08
N PHE A 807 98.62 -56.68 52.95
CA PHE A 807 97.93 -57.24 54.12
C PHE A 807 98.63 -56.82 55.41
N GLY A 808 97.87 -56.53 56.48
CA GLY A 808 98.41 -56.27 57.82
C GLY A 808 97.54 -55.36 58.69
N PRO A 809 97.96 -55.11 59.94
CA PRO A 809 99.12 -55.70 60.61
C PRO A 809 98.76 -56.97 61.40
N ASP A 810 99.64 -57.98 61.34
CA ASP A 810 99.81 -59.03 62.36
C ASP A 810 98.59 -59.83 62.86
N THR A 811 97.54 -59.96 62.05
CA THR A 811 96.37 -60.82 62.31
C THR A 811 96.22 -61.93 61.27
N GLN A 812 95.56 -63.04 61.64
CA GLN A 812 95.15 -64.07 60.67
C GLN A 812 94.07 -63.48 59.74
N TYR A 813 94.19 -63.71 58.43
CA TYR A 813 93.14 -63.40 57.46
C TYR A 813 92.42 -64.69 57.08
N LYS A 814 91.08 -64.66 57.11
CA LYS A 814 90.20 -65.76 56.69
C LYS A 814 89.52 -65.36 55.40
N LEU A 815 90.03 -65.84 54.27
CA LEU A 815 89.54 -65.44 52.96
C LEU A 815 88.44 -66.38 52.46
N LYS A 816 87.45 -65.82 51.78
CA LYS A 816 86.50 -66.54 50.93
C LYS A 816 86.50 -65.92 49.54
N ALA A 817 86.45 -66.75 48.51
CA ALA A 817 86.09 -66.37 47.16
C ALA A 817 84.69 -66.91 46.81
N VAL A 818 83.81 -66.04 46.30
CA VAL A 818 82.49 -66.39 45.74
C VAL A 818 82.55 -66.14 44.24
N GLN A 819 82.21 -67.12 43.42
CA GLN A 819 82.06 -66.91 41.98
C GLN A 819 80.60 -66.70 41.60
N THR A 820 80.35 -65.79 40.67
CA THR A 820 79.13 -65.67 39.86
C THR A 820 79.50 -66.01 38.42
N ARG A 821 78.88 -67.05 37.89
CA ARG A 821 79.10 -67.58 36.54
C ARG A 821 78.35 -66.78 35.49
N ILE A 822 78.63 -67.05 34.22
CA ILE A 822 77.95 -66.39 33.08
C ILE A 822 76.51 -66.91 32.84
N ASP A 823 76.05 -67.85 33.67
CA ASP A 823 74.66 -68.29 33.80
C ASP A 823 73.98 -67.74 35.08
N ASP A 824 74.58 -66.69 35.68
CA ASP A 824 74.25 -66.07 36.97
C ASP A 824 74.26 -67.01 38.19
N SER A 825 74.65 -68.28 38.04
CA SER A 825 74.74 -69.22 39.17
C SER A 825 75.96 -68.91 40.05
N THR A 826 75.78 -69.03 41.36
CA THR A 826 76.82 -68.70 42.35
C THR A 826 77.31 -69.91 43.12
N THR A 827 78.59 -69.90 43.51
CA THR A 827 79.18 -70.87 44.46
C THR A 827 80.26 -70.21 45.29
N GLU A 828 80.44 -70.67 46.54
CA GLU A 828 81.51 -70.21 47.44
C GLU A 828 82.65 -71.23 47.52
N SER A 829 83.85 -70.74 47.81
CA SER A 829 85.02 -71.56 48.16
C SER A 829 85.04 -71.92 49.65
N PRO A 830 85.78 -72.98 50.03
CA PRO A 830 86.20 -73.18 51.41
C PRO A 830 86.93 -71.95 51.97
N VAL A 831 86.84 -71.73 53.29
CA VAL A 831 87.60 -70.66 53.96
C VAL A 831 89.10 -70.95 53.86
N PHE A 832 89.87 -69.95 53.44
CA PHE A 832 91.31 -70.02 53.26
C PHE A 832 92.03 -69.20 54.33
N ASP A 833 92.75 -69.87 55.23
CA ASP A 833 93.46 -69.25 56.36
C ASP A 833 94.89 -68.82 55.98
N MET A 834 95.13 -67.51 55.98
CA MET A 834 96.45 -66.88 55.85
C MET A 834 96.98 -66.48 57.23
N ASN A 835 98.15 -66.99 57.60
CA ASN A 835 98.72 -66.85 58.94
C ASN A 835 99.78 -65.74 59.04
N ARG A 836 100.11 -65.32 60.26
CA ARG A 836 101.17 -64.34 60.55
C ARG A 836 102.55 -64.98 60.45
N LYS A 837 103.58 -64.21 60.06
CA LYS A 837 104.99 -64.59 60.25
C LYS A 837 105.39 -64.59 61.72
N THR A 838 106.08 -65.62 62.18
CA THR A 838 106.78 -65.59 63.46
C THR A 838 108.27 -65.42 63.23
N ASN A 839 108.82 -64.26 63.59
CA ASN A 839 110.26 -64.01 63.51
C ASN A 839 111.02 -64.94 64.48
N ASN A 840 111.97 -65.71 63.93
CA ASN A 840 112.99 -66.48 64.63
C ASN A 840 114.21 -66.56 63.71
#